data_AF-A0A8C2HCK4-F1
#
_entry.id   AF-A0A8C2HCK4-F1
#
_cell.length_a   1.000
_cell.length_b   1.000
_cell.length_c   1.000
_cell.angle_alpha   90.00
_cell.angle_beta   90.00
_cell.angle_gamma   90.00
#
_symmetry.space_group_name_H-M   'P 1'
#
loop_
_entity.id
_entity.type
_entity.pdbx_description
1 polymer ?
#
loop_
_entity_poly.entity_id
_entity_poly.type
_entity_poly.pdbx_seq_one_letter_code
_entity_poly.pdbx_strand_id
1 'polypeptide(L)'
;SMAEQAHGSVASQLHSSEEDRAFDMTTSEKVVELLNQAALISTEEKLIVLKQVQELIINKDPSLLDNFLDEIIAFQTDKSIEVRKFVIGFIEEACKRDCELLLRLIANLNMLMRDESVNVVKKAILTLSQLYKVALQWLVRTKSVSDMQEACWDMVTQLKEDVLALLDSDNDGVRTYAIKFTESLIITLSPRTPDSDTPKKQEGDISLDKIPKDHTYIRYDTLCDEGKLALEQLLKFMVHPAISSINLTAALGSLATLARQRPMFMSEVVQAYETLHANLPPTLAKSQVSSVRKNLKLHLVSVLKHPSSVDFQGQISTLLLDLGMSQSEISRCTPATVQPRKRLHHEPYVEGKRTKMEATLVEDDDDKEEPAPVVTPKSSSTAGTQSSIDLTAEFLLPLLNPENVANLFPYELFIYKLLEQAAYKSPVTEEAPQIKKLPEPILPTTQPKAPGASGRKKVFKLADVVQPFSEAQIEKLANMAIKRILQSEKAIAQSGMSHVRVKLLARLVTQFEGGKKNDLLQFILEDMRGRSELAFSLLFHEYNEYLGQQPSGSLDSYEHCLFTLLSGLQEKPEQRDGLFTKLVLEAPVITDSALEVIQRYCEDESRVYLGMSTLKELILKRPSRQYQYLNVLLNLSSHEKEKVRSTALSFIKRMYEKEHLKDCIEKFALTYMQFLVHPNPPSLLFGAGEDTEVAASWTEETVRQCLYLYLSLLPINHCLVHELAAVYTEAIADIKRSVLRVIEQPIRGMGMSSPDLLLLVEYCPKGAETLVTRCLHILTDKVPPSPELVERVRDLYHKRVPDVRFLIPVINGLEKNEVIQALPKLIKLNPIVVKEVFNRLLGTQHSEGSPSMSPLTPGELLIALHNIDSSKCDMKSIIKATNLCFGEKNVYTSEVLAVVMQQLMEQTPLPILLMRTVIQSLTMYPRLAGFVMNILARLIHKQVWKYPKVWEGFVKCCQRTKPQSYNVLLQLPPPQLASVFERCPEMREPLLQHVHAFTPHQQAHIPASVMAVLEANSRKPEPEPQPELHHPEIIEEREVPVPKHISVPAPVSQAEPPAPAPIVFTEPPPPQQQQQQIPARREEEEEQSMEQGETDHAALEVTSEAALQQMEVSEEASQSNSISEKTDEPMEESAAMAVDAPDQPKDESEDVLPEAEESTVD
;
A
#
# COMPACT_ATOMS: atom_id res chain seq x y z
N SER A 1 -67.23 11.95 -12.56
CA SER A 1 -66.12 11.01 -12.34
C SER A 1 -64.98 11.40 -13.26
N MET A 2 -63.98 12.22 -12.87
CA MET A 2 -63.65 12.78 -11.54
C MET A 2 -63.40 11.73 -10.45
N ALA A 3 -62.19 11.17 -10.44
CA ALA A 3 -61.58 10.46 -9.31
C ALA A 3 -60.04 10.38 -9.46
N GLU A 4 -59.53 10.03 -10.63
CA GLU A 4 -58.16 9.49 -10.77
C GLU A 4 -57.05 10.47 -11.21
N GLN A 5 -57.33 11.76 -11.39
CA GLN A 5 -56.30 12.76 -11.78
C GLN A 5 -55.76 13.63 -10.62
N ALA A 6 -56.18 13.40 -9.38
CA ALA A 6 -55.80 14.25 -8.24
C ALA A 6 -54.51 13.82 -7.50
N HIS A 7 -54.17 12.52 -7.50
CA HIS A 7 -53.09 12.01 -6.63
C HIS A 7 -51.68 12.09 -7.24
N GLY A 8 -51.52 12.38 -8.52
CA GLY A 8 -50.21 12.45 -9.17
C GLY A 8 -49.42 13.74 -8.91
N SER A 9 -50.09 14.87 -8.58
CA SER A 9 -49.45 16.19 -8.60
C SER A 9 -48.76 16.60 -7.29
N VAL A 10 -49.18 16.02 -6.15
CA VAL A 10 -48.71 16.48 -4.82
C VAL A 10 -47.34 15.90 -4.47
N ALA A 11 -47.08 14.63 -4.80
CA ALA A 11 -45.79 13.99 -4.57
C ALA A 11 -44.66 14.65 -5.38
N SER A 12 -44.94 15.02 -6.64
CA SER A 12 -43.97 15.73 -7.49
C SER A 12 -43.63 17.12 -6.99
N GLN A 13 -44.59 17.84 -6.39
CA GLN A 13 -44.36 19.18 -5.82
C GLN A 13 -43.63 19.15 -4.48
N LEU A 14 -43.74 18.06 -3.71
CA LEU A 14 -42.97 17.92 -2.47
C LEU A 14 -41.49 17.69 -2.78
N HIS A 15 -41.12 16.69 -3.59
CA HIS A 15 -39.70 16.47 -3.91
C HIS A 15 -39.08 17.59 -4.74
N SER A 16 -39.80 18.24 -5.67
CA SER A 16 -39.24 19.41 -6.35
C SER A 16 -38.97 20.57 -5.38
N SER A 17 -39.74 20.70 -4.28
CA SER A 17 -39.53 21.77 -3.29
C SER A 17 -38.32 21.56 -2.37
N GLU A 18 -37.79 20.34 -2.29
CA GLU A 18 -36.55 20.02 -1.57
C GLU A 18 -35.33 20.22 -2.49
N GLU A 19 -35.41 19.80 -3.75
CA GLU A 19 -34.33 19.99 -4.73
C GLU A 19 -34.16 21.46 -5.15
N ASP A 20 -35.23 22.22 -5.40
CA ASP A 20 -35.15 23.65 -5.74
C ASP A 20 -34.65 24.53 -4.58
N ARG A 21 -34.76 24.07 -3.32
CA ARG A 21 -34.20 24.79 -2.16
C ARG A 21 -32.68 24.62 -2.02
N ALA A 22 -32.12 23.52 -2.49
CA ALA A 22 -30.71 23.19 -2.31
C ALA A 22 -29.75 24.13 -3.05
N PHE A 23 -30.24 24.93 -4.00
CA PHE A 23 -29.42 25.78 -4.88
C PHE A 23 -29.13 27.21 -4.37
N ASP A 24 -29.82 27.70 -3.33
CA ASP A 24 -29.68 29.09 -2.86
C ASP A 24 -29.43 29.22 -1.33
N MET A 25 -29.31 28.10 -0.60
CA MET A 25 -28.98 28.14 0.84
C MET A 25 -27.51 28.45 1.10
N THR A 26 -27.25 29.44 1.96
CA THR A 26 -25.89 29.82 2.36
C THR A 26 -25.25 28.77 3.28
N THR A 27 -23.91 28.78 3.37
CA THR A 27 -23.18 27.89 4.30
C THR A 27 -23.62 28.12 5.75
N SER A 28 -23.96 29.35 6.14
CA SER A 28 -24.41 29.69 7.49
C SER A 28 -25.77 29.07 7.81
N GLU A 29 -26.77 29.22 6.93
CA GLU A 29 -28.11 28.64 7.14
C GLU A 29 -28.07 27.12 7.18
N LYS A 30 -27.24 26.49 6.34
CA LYS A 30 -27.03 25.04 6.38
C LYS A 30 -26.36 24.57 7.68
N VAL A 31 -25.47 25.36 8.27
CA VAL A 31 -24.90 25.06 9.60
C VAL A 31 -25.96 25.18 10.68
N VAL A 32 -26.83 26.20 10.64
CA VAL A 32 -27.98 26.34 11.57
C VAL A 32 -28.92 25.14 11.46
N GLU A 33 -29.27 24.70 10.25
CA GLU A 33 -30.11 23.51 10.02
C GLU A 33 -29.49 22.25 10.65
N LEU A 34 -28.21 21.97 10.34
CA LEU A 34 -27.49 20.81 10.87
C LEU A 34 -27.31 20.87 12.40
N LEU A 35 -27.10 22.04 13.00
CA LEU A 35 -27.00 22.19 14.46
C LEU A 35 -28.35 21.90 15.15
N ASN A 36 -29.45 22.44 14.61
CA ASN A 36 -30.80 22.13 15.11
C ASN A 36 -31.13 20.65 14.96
N GLN A 37 -30.74 20.02 13.84
CA GLN A 37 -30.87 18.59 13.63
C GLN A 37 -30.05 17.79 14.66
N ALA A 38 -28.79 18.16 14.91
CA ALA A 38 -27.91 17.50 15.88
C ALA A 38 -28.41 17.62 17.34
N ALA A 39 -29.18 18.66 17.68
CA ALA A 39 -29.82 18.79 18.99
C ALA A 39 -30.94 17.76 19.22
N LEU A 40 -31.65 17.35 18.16
CA LEU A 40 -32.83 16.48 18.22
C LEU A 40 -32.53 14.99 17.94
N ILE A 41 -31.44 14.70 17.22
CA ILE A 41 -31.13 13.35 16.70
C ILE A 41 -30.40 12.44 17.69
N SER A 42 -30.52 11.12 17.45
CA SER A 42 -29.91 10.03 18.21
C SER A 42 -28.37 10.07 18.22
N THR A 43 -27.74 9.43 19.20
CA THR A 43 -26.28 9.51 19.45
C THR A 43 -25.39 9.20 18.24
N GLU A 44 -25.74 8.19 17.45
CA GLU A 44 -24.87 7.69 16.37
C GLU A 44 -24.93 8.59 15.13
N GLU A 45 -26.14 8.97 14.73
CA GLU A 45 -26.41 9.89 13.62
C GLU A 45 -25.94 11.31 13.94
N LYS A 46 -26.08 11.77 15.19
CA LYS A 46 -25.61 13.08 15.67
C LYS A 46 -24.13 13.32 15.37
N LEU A 47 -23.29 12.28 15.51
CA LEU A 47 -21.85 12.36 15.21
C LEU A 47 -21.55 12.53 13.72
N ILE A 48 -22.46 12.13 12.82
CA ILE A 48 -22.33 12.36 11.37
C ILE A 48 -22.66 13.83 11.08
N VAL A 49 -23.77 14.32 11.62
CA VAL A 49 -24.24 15.71 11.45
C VAL A 49 -23.22 16.71 12.01
N LEU A 50 -22.71 16.50 13.23
CA LEU A 50 -21.70 17.38 13.84
C LEU A 50 -20.37 17.41 13.06
N LYS A 51 -19.96 16.30 12.44
CA LYS A 51 -18.79 16.28 11.55
C LYS A 51 -19.01 17.07 10.24
N GLN A 52 -20.23 17.07 9.71
CA GLN A 52 -20.57 17.93 8.57
C GLN A 52 -20.49 19.40 8.97
N VAL A 53 -21.00 19.78 10.15
CA VAL A 53 -20.84 21.16 10.66
C VAL A 53 -19.36 21.52 10.81
N GLN A 54 -18.54 20.65 11.41
CA GLN A 54 -17.09 20.87 11.54
C GLN A 54 -16.43 21.14 10.18
N GLU A 55 -16.73 20.37 9.15
CA GLU A 55 -16.15 20.56 7.81
C GLU A 55 -16.60 21.91 7.20
N LEU A 56 -17.88 22.27 7.38
CA LEU A 56 -18.40 23.54 6.90
C LEU A 56 -17.75 24.76 7.58
N ILE A 57 -17.56 24.74 8.91
CA ILE A 57 -17.06 25.92 9.66
C ILE A 57 -15.54 25.95 9.88
N ILE A 58 -14.81 24.83 9.75
CA ILE A 58 -13.34 24.83 9.83
C ILE A 58 -12.69 24.89 8.44
N ASN A 59 -13.26 24.23 7.43
CA ASN A 59 -12.60 24.05 6.14
C ASN A 59 -13.28 24.80 4.98
N LYS A 60 -14.60 24.70 4.82
CA LYS A 60 -15.32 25.34 3.71
C LYS A 60 -15.42 26.87 3.88
N ASP A 61 -15.87 27.33 5.04
CA ASP A 61 -16.01 28.74 5.37
C ASP A 61 -15.53 29.03 6.81
N PRO A 62 -14.21 29.26 7.01
CA PRO A 62 -13.64 29.54 8.32
C PRO A 62 -14.17 30.80 8.99
N SER A 63 -14.86 31.70 8.28
CA SER A 63 -15.45 32.92 8.88
C SER A 63 -16.64 32.62 9.79
N LEU A 64 -17.21 31.42 9.68
CA LEU A 64 -18.33 30.95 10.49
C LEU A 64 -17.90 30.33 11.83
N LEU A 65 -16.59 30.08 12.04
CA LEU A 65 -16.09 29.33 13.20
C LEU A 65 -16.38 30.00 14.55
N ASP A 66 -16.16 31.32 14.67
CA ASP A 66 -16.42 32.06 15.91
C ASP A 66 -17.92 32.30 16.15
N ASN A 67 -18.72 32.31 15.07
CA ASN A 67 -20.18 32.50 15.11
C ASN A 67 -20.95 31.27 15.61
N PHE A 68 -20.42 30.06 15.41
CA PHE A 68 -21.04 28.79 15.81
C PHE A 68 -20.22 28.02 16.86
N LEU A 69 -19.32 28.73 17.56
CA LEU A 69 -18.40 28.11 18.50
C LEU A 69 -19.14 27.58 19.73
N ASP A 70 -20.02 28.40 20.31
CA ASP A 70 -20.68 28.06 21.58
C ASP A 70 -21.72 26.94 21.38
N GLU A 71 -22.37 26.87 20.23
CA GLU A 71 -23.30 25.80 19.83
C GLU A 71 -22.62 24.44 19.74
N ILE A 72 -21.43 24.36 19.13
CA ILE A 72 -20.66 23.10 19.10
C ILE A 72 -20.12 22.76 20.49
N ILE A 73 -19.64 23.76 21.25
CA ILE A 73 -19.11 23.55 22.59
C ILE A 73 -20.20 23.13 23.59
N ALA A 74 -21.48 23.51 23.40
CA ALA A 74 -22.60 23.06 24.24
C ALA A 74 -22.70 21.52 24.35
N PHE A 75 -22.35 20.79 23.27
CA PHE A 75 -22.32 19.33 23.24
C PHE A 75 -21.24 18.71 24.15
N GLN A 76 -20.36 19.51 24.79
CA GLN A 76 -19.41 19.00 25.78
C GLN A 76 -20.07 18.37 27.02
N THR A 77 -21.36 18.64 27.24
CA THR A 77 -22.16 18.04 28.33
C THR A 77 -23.07 16.91 27.85
N ASP A 78 -22.98 16.49 26.58
CA ASP A 78 -23.75 15.37 26.06
C ASP A 78 -23.38 14.06 26.80
N LYS A 79 -24.39 13.23 27.08
CA LYS A 79 -24.24 11.96 27.80
C LYS A 79 -23.31 10.99 27.05
N SER A 80 -23.24 11.09 25.72
CA SER A 80 -22.37 10.27 24.88
C SER A 80 -20.88 10.61 25.03
N ILE A 81 -20.11 9.61 25.47
CA ILE A 81 -18.65 9.64 25.48
C ILE A 81 -18.06 10.01 24.11
N GLU A 82 -18.67 9.53 23.03
CA GLU A 82 -18.19 9.79 21.66
C GLU A 82 -18.49 11.22 21.20
N VAL A 83 -19.60 11.83 21.65
CA VAL A 83 -19.90 13.24 21.38
C VAL A 83 -18.94 14.14 22.16
N ARG A 84 -18.65 13.86 23.44
CA ARG A 84 -17.65 14.61 24.20
C ARG A 84 -16.23 14.46 23.61
N LYS A 85 -15.86 13.27 23.14
CA LYS A 85 -14.61 13.04 22.38
C LYS A 85 -14.57 13.80 21.04
N PHE A 86 -15.70 13.93 20.36
CA PHE A 86 -15.83 14.78 19.17
C PHE A 86 -15.58 16.24 19.52
N VAL A 87 -16.19 16.78 20.59
CA VAL A 87 -15.98 18.19 20.98
C VAL A 87 -14.52 18.48 21.34
N ILE A 88 -13.80 17.56 22.00
CA ILE A 88 -12.35 17.70 22.19
C ILE A 88 -11.60 17.71 20.84
N GLY A 89 -12.02 16.87 19.88
CA GLY A 89 -11.47 16.88 18.52
C GLY A 89 -11.76 18.18 17.75
N PHE A 90 -12.93 18.77 17.95
CA PHE A 90 -13.29 20.08 17.40
C PHE A 90 -12.43 21.20 17.99
N ILE A 91 -12.26 21.23 19.32
CA ILE A 91 -11.33 22.17 20.01
C ILE A 91 -9.91 22.04 19.43
N GLU A 92 -9.46 20.81 19.16
CA GLU A 92 -8.13 20.57 18.57
C GLU A 92 -7.97 21.20 17.18
N GLU A 93 -8.94 21.03 16.28
CA GLU A 93 -8.85 21.57 14.91
C GLU A 93 -9.19 23.07 14.86
N ALA A 94 -10.10 23.56 15.70
CA ALA A 94 -10.39 24.99 15.84
C ALA A 94 -9.15 25.76 16.29
N CYS A 95 -8.48 25.32 17.36
CA CYS A 95 -7.26 25.96 17.86
C CYS A 95 -6.03 25.81 16.94
N LYS A 96 -6.04 24.86 16.00
CA LYS A 96 -5.04 24.76 14.91
C LYS A 96 -5.34 25.72 13.76
N ARG A 97 -6.63 25.99 13.47
CA ARG A 97 -7.08 26.92 12.44
C ARG A 97 -6.91 28.37 12.88
N ASP A 98 -7.31 28.69 14.10
CA ASP A 98 -7.09 29.97 14.78
C ASP A 98 -6.77 29.72 16.27
N CYS A 99 -5.60 30.17 16.70
CA CYS A 99 -5.13 29.97 18.07
C CYS A 99 -5.74 30.97 19.06
N GLU A 100 -6.29 32.11 18.62
CA GLU A 100 -6.90 33.08 19.53
C GLU A 100 -8.19 32.53 20.18
N LEU A 101 -8.86 31.59 19.51
CA LEU A 101 -9.97 30.82 20.07
C LEU A 101 -9.60 30.01 21.32
N LEU A 102 -8.30 29.71 21.53
CA LEU A 102 -7.85 29.03 22.75
C LEU A 102 -8.20 29.83 24.02
N LEU A 103 -8.27 31.16 23.94
CA LEU A 103 -8.72 32.03 25.03
C LEU A 103 -10.15 31.72 25.51
N ARG A 104 -11.03 31.29 24.59
CA ARG A 104 -12.40 30.84 24.88
C ARG A 104 -12.46 29.35 25.23
N LEU A 105 -11.61 28.53 24.60
CA LEU A 105 -11.72 27.07 24.62
C LEU A 105 -10.91 26.36 25.72
N ILE A 106 -9.90 27.00 26.31
CA ILE A 106 -9.00 26.34 27.29
C ILE A 106 -9.73 25.87 28.56
N ALA A 107 -10.74 26.62 29.03
CA ALA A 107 -11.56 26.24 30.18
C ALA A 107 -12.45 25.01 29.89
N ASN A 108 -12.94 24.88 28.66
CA ASN A 108 -13.72 23.73 28.20
C ASN A 108 -12.84 22.48 28.12
N LEU A 109 -11.61 22.61 27.60
CA LEU A 109 -10.62 21.51 27.60
C LEU A 109 -10.20 21.10 29.02
N ASN A 110 -10.10 22.05 29.96
CA ASN A 110 -9.85 21.78 31.39
C ASN A 110 -10.98 20.92 32.01
N MET A 111 -12.24 21.30 31.79
CA MET A 111 -13.38 20.52 32.24
C MET A 111 -13.37 19.10 31.64
N LEU A 112 -13.10 18.97 30.33
CA LEU A 112 -13.07 17.69 29.61
C LEU A 112 -11.84 16.81 29.96
N MET A 113 -10.78 17.38 30.53
CA MET A 113 -9.69 16.60 31.15
C MET A 113 -10.12 15.94 32.47
N ARG A 114 -11.13 16.50 33.14
CA ARG A 114 -11.63 16.06 34.45
C ARG A 114 -12.95 15.28 34.34
N ASP A 115 -13.24 14.74 33.14
CA ASP A 115 -14.40 13.92 32.83
C ASP A 115 -14.38 12.57 33.56
N GLU A 116 -15.54 12.08 34.01
CA GLU A 116 -15.70 10.77 34.66
C GLU A 116 -15.25 9.60 33.77
N SER A 117 -15.36 9.75 32.45
CA SER A 117 -14.94 8.74 31.49
C SER A 117 -13.47 8.89 31.14
N VAL A 118 -12.68 7.91 31.61
CA VAL A 118 -11.25 7.78 31.26
C VAL A 118 -10.99 7.80 29.74
N ASN A 119 -11.97 7.52 28.88
CA ASN A 119 -11.80 7.58 27.42
C ASN A 119 -11.96 9.00 26.85
N VAL A 120 -12.68 9.90 27.56
CA VAL A 120 -12.70 11.34 27.28
C VAL A 120 -11.38 11.96 27.74
N VAL A 121 -10.94 11.65 28.98
CA VAL A 121 -9.66 12.10 29.55
C VAL A 121 -8.46 11.76 28.64
N LYS A 122 -8.37 10.53 28.13
CA LYS A 122 -7.31 10.11 27.18
C LYS A 122 -7.30 10.96 25.90
N LYS A 123 -8.47 11.36 25.39
CA LYS A 123 -8.58 12.25 24.22
C LYS A 123 -8.21 13.69 24.58
N ALA A 124 -8.56 14.19 25.78
CA ALA A 124 -8.10 15.48 26.27
C ALA A 124 -6.56 15.56 26.36
N ILE A 125 -5.90 14.52 26.89
CA ILE A 125 -4.44 14.40 26.93
C ILE A 125 -3.82 14.43 25.52
N LEU A 126 -4.37 13.68 24.56
CA LEU A 126 -3.91 13.72 23.17
C LEU A 126 -4.01 15.11 22.54
N THR A 127 -5.13 15.80 22.78
CA THR A 127 -5.37 17.14 22.24
C THR A 127 -4.46 18.18 22.89
N LEU A 128 -4.27 18.15 24.21
CA LEU A 128 -3.27 19.00 24.88
C LEU A 128 -1.85 18.73 24.36
N SER A 129 -1.51 17.46 24.04
CA SER A 129 -0.21 17.09 23.45
C SER A 129 0.09 17.79 22.12
N GLN A 130 -0.94 18.23 21.38
CA GLN A 130 -0.80 19.07 20.20
C GLN A 130 -0.89 20.55 20.58
N LEU A 131 -1.94 20.95 21.30
CA LEU A 131 -2.24 22.36 21.56
C LEU A 131 -1.20 23.06 22.43
N TYR A 132 -0.49 22.35 23.32
CA TYR A 132 0.64 22.91 24.07
C TYR A 132 1.71 23.51 23.14
N LYS A 133 2.01 22.82 22.03
CA LYS A 133 2.97 23.28 21.02
C LYS A 133 2.44 24.49 20.24
N VAL A 134 1.16 24.46 19.89
CA VAL A 134 0.50 25.53 19.11
C VAL A 134 0.42 26.81 19.95
N ALA A 135 -0.01 26.71 21.20
CA ALA A 135 -0.08 27.79 22.16
C ALA A 135 1.30 28.43 22.42
N LEU A 136 2.33 27.62 22.70
CA LEU A 136 3.69 28.11 22.88
C LEU A 136 4.23 28.78 21.60
N GLN A 137 3.92 28.24 20.43
CA GLN A 137 4.32 28.83 19.14
C GLN A 137 3.58 30.14 18.81
N TRP A 138 2.33 30.29 19.25
CA TRP A 138 1.53 31.51 19.11
C TRP A 138 2.04 32.62 20.05
N LEU A 139 2.28 32.31 21.32
CA LEU A 139 2.84 33.26 22.29
C LEU A 139 4.23 33.75 21.87
N VAL A 140 5.15 32.85 21.48
CA VAL A 140 6.51 33.22 21.04
C VAL A 140 6.52 34.03 19.72
N ARG A 141 5.43 34.01 18.94
CA ARG A 141 5.22 34.87 17.76
C ARG A 141 4.53 36.21 18.09
N THR A 142 3.93 36.35 19.26
CA THR A 142 3.15 37.52 19.66
C THR A 142 4.10 38.61 20.18
N LYS A 143 4.03 39.81 19.58
CA LYS A 143 4.97 40.92 19.89
C LYS A 143 4.85 41.48 21.32
N SER A 144 3.67 41.33 21.91
CA SER A 144 3.33 41.79 23.25
C SER A 144 2.19 40.91 23.75
N VAL A 145 2.47 40.05 24.71
CA VAL A 145 1.43 39.22 25.36
C VAL A 145 0.50 40.15 26.16
N SER A 146 -0.79 39.84 26.16
CA SER A 146 -1.82 40.56 26.92
C SER A 146 -2.30 39.73 28.11
N ASP A 147 -2.87 40.38 29.13
CA ASP A 147 -3.32 39.77 30.39
C ASP A 147 -4.18 38.50 30.19
N MET A 148 -5.04 38.50 29.16
CA MET A 148 -5.88 37.34 28.80
C MET A 148 -5.08 36.18 28.20
N GLN A 149 -4.02 36.47 27.44
CA GLN A 149 -3.09 35.48 26.91
C GLN A 149 -2.13 34.95 27.99
N GLU A 150 -1.73 35.78 28.96
CA GLU A 150 -0.99 35.33 30.14
C GLU A 150 -1.83 34.35 30.97
N ALA A 151 -3.07 34.72 31.33
CA ALA A 151 -4.01 33.85 32.03
C ALA A 151 -4.34 32.54 31.25
N CYS A 152 -4.42 32.60 29.93
CA CYS A 152 -4.57 31.40 29.10
C CYS A 152 -3.32 30.51 29.13
N TRP A 153 -2.12 31.10 29.13
CA TRP A 153 -0.86 30.34 29.25
C TRP A 153 -0.70 29.71 30.64
N ASP A 154 -1.09 30.40 31.70
CA ASP A 154 -1.12 29.86 33.06
C ASP A 154 -2.06 28.66 33.14
N MET A 155 -3.23 28.70 32.48
CA MET A 155 -4.11 27.54 32.41
C MET A 155 -3.53 26.40 31.56
N VAL A 156 -2.87 26.68 30.43
CA VAL A 156 -2.13 25.65 29.65
C VAL A 156 -1.00 25.02 30.48
N THR A 157 -0.31 25.82 31.29
CA THR A 157 0.75 25.38 32.21
C THR A 157 0.20 24.54 33.36
N GLN A 158 -0.94 24.92 33.95
CA GLN A 158 -1.63 24.10 34.95
C GLN A 158 -2.08 22.77 34.35
N LEU A 159 -2.67 22.78 33.14
CA LEU A 159 -3.08 21.55 32.45
C LEU A 159 -1.91 20.64 32.09
N LYS A 160 -0.72 21.20 31.84
CA LYS A 160 0.53 20.46 31.70
C LYS A 160 0.93 19.77 33.01
N GLU A 161 0.86 20.45 34.16
CA GLU A 161 1.11 19.82 35.48
C GLU A 161 0.05 18.76 35.83
N ASP A 162 -1.24 19.03 35.58
CA ASP A 162 -2.33 18.07 35.79
C ASP A 162 -2.08 16.75 35.02
N VAL A 163 -1.62 16.82 33.76
CA VAL A 163 -1.31 15.61 32.97
C VAL A 163 -0.01 14.92 33.41
N LEU A 164 0.97 15.65 33.93
CA LEU A 164 2.17 15.04 34.55
C LEU A 164 1.78 14.27 35.82
N ALA A 165 0.87 14.79 36.64
CA ALA A 165 0.31 14.08 37.79
C ALA A 165 -0.48 12.81 37.40
N LEU A 166 -1.06 12.77 36.18
CA LEU A 166 -1.73 11.57 35.65
C LEU A 166 -0.77 10.42 35.28
N LEU A 167 0.55 10.58 35.40
CA LEU A 167 1.49 9.44 35.43
C LEU A 167 1.21 8.50 36.61
N ASP A 168 0.76 9.03 37.75
CA ASP A 168 0.41 8.26 38.95
C ASP A 168 -1.10 7.88 38.99
N SER A 169 -1.85 8.10 37.90
CA SER A 169 -3.27 7.72 37.80
C SER A 169 -3.47 6.21 37.93
N ASP A 170 -4.51 5.75 38.64
CA ASP A 170 -4.86 4.32 38.73
C ASP A 170 -5.11 3.65 37.36
N ASN A 171 -5.59 4.42 36.36
CA ASN A 171 -5.95 3.86 35.06
C ASN A 171 -4.73 3.67 34.14
N ASP A 172 -4.39 2.42 33.85
CA ASP A 172 -3.26 2.03 32.99
C ASP A 172 -3.26 2.68 31.60
N GLY A 173 -4.45 2.89 31.04
CA GLY A 173 -4.62 3.62 29.79
C GLY A 173 -4.26 5.09 29.93
N VAL A 174 -4.78 5.78 30.96
CA VAL A 174 -4.47 7.19 31.23
C VAL A 174 -2.96 7.39 31.42
N ARG A 175 -2.29 6.55 32.23
CA ARG A 175 -0.82 6.56 32.37
C ARG A 175 -0.10 6.43 31.03
N THR A 176 -0.57 5.53 30.14
CA THR A 176 0.00 5.37 28.79
C THR A 176 -0.08 6.65 27.95
N TYR A 177 -1.17 7.41 28.05
CA TYR A 177 -1.29 8.69 27.36
C TYR A 177 -0.49 9.81 28.04
N ALA A 178 -0.41 9.84 29.38
CA ALA A 178 0.43 10.78 30.12
C ALA A 178 1.93 10.62 29.77
N ILE A 179 2.41 9.38 29.59
CA ILE A 179 3.77 9.09 29.09
C ILE A 179 4.00 9.73 27.70
N LYS A 180 3.02 9.66 26.79
CA LYS A 180 3.13 10.24 25.45
C LYS A 180 2.98 11.76 25.41
N PHE A 181 2.21 12.35 26.32
CA PHE A 181 2.26 13.79 26.57
C PHE A 181 3.65 14.21 27.08
N THR A 182 4.20 13.47 28.06
CA THR A 182 5.52 13.74 28.65
C THR A 182 6.65 13.66 27.62
N GLU A 183 6.63 12.64 26.74
CA GLU A 183 7.52 12.56 25.57
C GLU A 183 7.44 13.80 24.67
N SER A 184 6.21 14.21 24.31
CA SER A 184 5.95 15.40 23.47
C SER A 184 6.44 16.69 24.15
N LEU A 185 6.21 16.81 25.46
CA LEU A 185 6.59 17.94 26.29
C LEU A 185 8.11 18.10 26.37
N ILE A 186 8.85 17.03 26.70
CA ILE A 186 10.31 17.05 26.77
C ILE A 186 10.92 17.43 25.42
N ILE A 187 10.38 16.91 24.31
CA ILE A 187 10.82 17.27 22.95
C ILE A 187 10.61 18.76 22.68
N THR A 188 9.46 19.34 23.03
CA THR A 188 9.19 20.77 22.81
C THR A 188 9.98 21.68 23.76
N LEU A 189 10.20 21.27 25.00
CA LEU A 189 10.93 22.04 26.02
C LEU A 189 12.45 21.85 26.01
N SER A 190 13.00 21.18 25.00
CA SER A 190 14.45 21.04 24.81
C SER A 190 14.90 21.44 23.40
N PRO A 191 16.12 22.00 23.24
CA PRO A 191 16.59 22.52 21.97
C PRO A 191 17.06 21.40 21.03
N ARG A 192 16.86 21.57 19.73
CA ARG A 192 17.44 20.70 18.69
C ARG A 192 18.96 20.87 18.62
N THR A 193 19.67 19.77 18.42
CA THR A 193 21.10 19.71 18.09
C THR A 193 21.31 19.41 16.59
N PRO A 194 22.52 19.59 16.02
CA PRO A 194 22.79 19.23 14.63
C PRO A 194 22.52 17.76 14.28
N ASP A 195 22.65 16.86 15.27
CA ASP A 195 22.44 15.42 15.11
C ASP A 195 20.99 14.97 15.38
N SER A 196 20.05 15.88 15.68
CA SER A 196 18.70 15.52 16.14
C SER A 196 17.81 14.93 15.04
N ASP A 197 17.53 13.63 15.11
CA ASP A 197 16.66 12.85 14.21
C ASP A 197 15.18 13.27 14.33
N THR A 198 14.84 14.44 13.77
CA THR A 198 13.49 15.02 13.82
C THR A 198 12.63 14.50 12.66
N PRO A 199 11.48 13.83 12.91
CA PRO A 199 10.60 13.37 11.84
C PRO A 199 10.05 14.52 10.99
N LYS A 200 9.89 14.29 9.68
CA LYS A 200 9.45 15.34 8.72
C LYS A 200 8.12 16.03 9.07
N LYS A 201 7.21 15.33 9.75
CA LYS A 201 5.94 15.91 10.24
C LYS A 201 6.13 16.92 11.39
N GLN A 202 7.26 16.86 12.10
CA GLN A 202 7.60 17.64 13.29
C GLN A 202 8.69 18.69 13.05
N GLU A 203 9.16 18.84 11.81
CA GLU A 203 10.16 19.87 11.44
C GLU A 203 9.65 21.29 11.81
N GLY A 204 8.36 21.55 11.57
CA GLY A 204 7.68 22.82 11.83
C GLY A 204 7.41 23.13 13.32
N ASP A 205 7.22 22.11 14.16
CA ASP A 205 6.91 22.22 15.59
C ASP A 205 7.85 23.19 16.33
N ILE A 206 7.35 23.90 17.33
CA ILE A 206 8.23 24.67 18.22
C ILE A 206 9.06 23.75 19.12
N SER A 207 10.30 24.14 19.30
CA SER A 207 11.29 23.55 20.20
C SER A 207 12.15 24.67 20.78
N LEU A 208 12.83 24.42 21.90
CA LEU A 208 13.47 25.48 22.70
C LEU A 208 14.50 26.32 21.91
N ASP A 209 15.15 25.75 20.91
CA ASP A 209 16.07 26.42 19.96
C ASP A 209 15.42 27.55 19.14
N LYS A 210 14.09 27.57 19.02
CA LYS A 210 13.32 28.58 18.29
C LYS A 210 12.78 29.71 19.19
N ILE A 211 13.06 29.68 20.50
CA ILE A 211 12.56 30.66 21.48
C ILE A 211 13.62 31.75 21.74
N PRO A 212 13.32 33.04 21.53
CA PRO A 212 14.22 34.14 21.89
C PRO A 212 14.49 34.18 23.40
N LYS A 213 15.75 34.39 23.80
CA LYS A 213 16.14 34.46 25.23
C LYS A 213 15.73 35.78 25.90
N ASP A 214 15.42 36.77 25.08
CA ASP A 214 15.00 38.13 25.40
C ASP A 214 13.48 38.34 25.27
N HIS A 215 12.71 37.25 25.11
CA HIS A 215 11.26 37.29 25.10
C HIS A 215 10.69 37.78 26.44
N THR A 216 9.68 38.66 26.42
CA THR A 216 9.24 39.43 27.58
C THR A 216 8.53 38.62 28.67
N TYR A 217 7.72 37.64 28.27
CA TYR A 217 6.90 36.80 29.18
C TYR A 217 7.46 35.37 29.31
N ILE A 218 7.46 34.61 28.21
CA ILE A 218 8.05 33.26 28.13
C ILE A 218 9.56 33.31 28.42
N ARG A 219 10.04 32.59 29.44
CA ARG A 219 11.45 32.52 29.84
C ARG A 219 12.11 31.22 29.40
N TYR A 220 13.17 31.32 28.58
CA TYR A 220 13.91 30.19 28.03
C TYR A 220 14.40 29.20 29.09
N ASP A 221 15.06 29.68 30.15
CA ASP A 221 15.70 28.81 31.14
C ASP A 221 14.66 28.09 32.02
N THR A 222 13.55 28.74 32.37
CA THR A 222 12.42 28.12 33.09
C THR A 222 11.83 26.97 32.31
N LEU A 223 11.54 27.16 31.01
CA LEU A 223 11.06 26.09 30.13
C LEU A 223 12.09 24.95 29.99
N CYS A 224 13.39 25.27 29.94
CA CYS A 224 14.46 24.27 29.88
C CYS A 224 14.50 23.38 31.15
N ASP A 225 14.30 23.97 32.32
CA ASP A 225 14.29 23.26 33.60
C ASP A 225 13.00 22.44 33.81
N GLU A 226 11.84 22.95 33.36
CA GLU A 226 10.60 22.17 33.28
C GLU A 226 10.76 20.93 32.37
N GLY A 227 11.42 21.08 31.21
CA GLY A 227 11.72 19.96 30.32
C GLY A 227 12.60 18.88 30.95
N LYS A 228 13.54 19.26 31.82
CA LYS A 228 14.36 18.31 32.60
C LYS A 228 13.55 17.65 33.71
N LEU A 229 12.70 18.41 34.41
CA LEU A 229 11.86 17.89 35.49
C LEU A 229 10.86 16.85 34.98
N ALA A 230 10.27 17.08 33.80
CA ALA A 230 9.42 16.10 33.11
C ALA A 230 10.19 14.82 32.73
N LEU A 231 11.46 14.94 32.31
CA LEU A 231 12.33 13.77 32.07
C LEU A 231 12.63 13.03 33.38
N GLU A 232 12.95 13.73 34.47
CA GLU A 232 13.15 13.11 35.79
C GLU A 232 11.90 12.36 36.26
N GLN A 233 10.69 12.91 36.06
CA GLN A 233 9.43 12.24 36.39
C GLN A 233 9.25 10.95 35.59
N LEU A 234 9.48 10.99 34.26
CA LEU A 234 9.41 9.80 33.41
C LEU A 234 10.43 8.71 33.80
N LEU A 235 11.65 9.12 34.17
CA LEU A 235 12.70 8.22 34.65
C LEU A 235 12.34 7.58 36.01
N LYS A 236 11.81 8.37 36.95
CA LYS A 236 11.30 7.88 38.26
C LYS A 236 10.13 6.91 38.08
N PHE A 237 9.21 7.22 37.16
CA PHE A 237 8.07 6.37 36.82
C PHE A 237 8.51 5.00 36.27
N MET A 238 9.52 4.95 35.38
CA MET A 238 10.01 3.70 34.79
C MET A 238 10.59 2.69 35.81
N VAL A 239 11.09 3.16 36.95
CA VAL A 239 11.62 2.29 38.03
C VAL A 239 10.59 1.98 39.12
N HIS A 240 9.34 2.41 38.96
CA HIS A 240 8.28 2.14 39.94
C HIS A 240 7.94 0.64 40.01
N PRO A 241 7.96 -0.01 41.20
CA PRO A 241 7.86 -1.47 41.30
C PRO A 241 6.51 -2.06 40.87
N ALA A 242 5.48 -1.23 40.72
CA ALA A 242 4.15 -1.63 40.24
C ALA A 242 3.82 -1.11 38.83
N ILE A 243 4.82 -0.62 38.05
CA ILE A 243 4.61 -0.24 36.65
C ILE A 243 4.11 -1.44 35.82
N SER A 244 3.10 -1.23 34.98
CA SER A 244 2.57 -2.30 34.12
C SER A 244 3.50 -2.60 32.94
N SER A 245 3.36 -3.80 32.37
CA SER A 245 4.08 -4.17 31.15
C SER A 245 3.78 -3.26 29.94
N ILE A 246 2.64 -2.56 29.91
CA ILE A 246 2.22 -1.69 28.81
C ILE A 246 2.80 -0.28 29.02
N ASN A 247 2.71 0.26 30.24
CA ASN A 247 3.33 1.54 30.57
C ASN A 247 4.86 1.46 30.42
N LEU A 248 5.47 0.35 30.84
CA LEU A 248 6.92 0.17 30.75
C LEU A 248 7.42 0.10 29.29
N THR A 249 6.72 -0.61 28.39
CA THR A 249 7.09 -0.59 26.96
C THR A 249 6.78 0.73 26.28
N ALA A 250 5.69 1.42 26.66
CA ALA A 250 5.39 2.76 26.19
C ALA A 250 6.49 3.77 26.56
N ALA A 251 6.99 3.71 27.80
CA ALA A 251 8.06 4.56 28.32
C ALA A 251 9.43 4.22 27.71
N LEU A 252 9.76 2.94 27.53
CA LEU A 252 10.93 2.51 26.74
C LEU A 252 10.89 3.10 25.32
N GLY A 253 9.74 3.02 24.65
CA GLY A 253 9.54 3.62 23.34
C GLY A 253 9.70 5.14 23.36
N SER A 254 9.21 5.81 24.41
CA SER A 254 9.37 7.25 24.60
C SER A 254 10.83 7.66 24.77
N LEU A 255 11.58 7.00 25.67
CA LEU A 255 13.01 7.26 25.84
C LEU A 255 13.81 7.02 24.54
N ALA A 256 13.42 6.02 23.73
CA ALA A 256 14.03 5.76 22.42
C ALA A 256 13.72 6.84 21.37
N THR A 257 12.61 7.57 21.50
CA THR A 257 12.37 8.80 20.74
C THR A 257 13.22 9.94 21.29
N LEU A 258 13.25 10.15 22.61
CA LEU A 258 13.98 11.24 23.25
C LEU A 258 15.48 11.19 22.93
N ALA A 259 16.13 10.03 23.07
CA ALA A 259 17.56 9.88 22.78
C ALA A 259 17.96 10.21 21.33
N ARG A 260 17.04 10.02 20.36
CA ARG A 260 17.28 10.33 18.93
C ARG A 260 16.88 11.76 18.57
N GLN A 261 15.72 12.22 19.02
CA GLN A 261 15.27 13.59 18.78
C GLN A 261 16.07 14.62 19.57
N ARG A 262 16.60 14.27 20.74
CA ARG A 262 17.31 15.16 21.67
C ARG A 262 18.54 14.45 22.25
N PRO A 263 19.63 14.31 21.44
CA PRO A 263 20.79 13.50 21.81
C PRO A 263 21.57 13.95 23.05
N MET A 264 21.27 15.13 23.62
CA MET A 264 21.78 15.51 24.95
C MET A 264 21.33 14.56 26.06
N PHE A 265 20.14 13.95 25.95
CA PHE A 265 19.59 13.02 26.95
C PHE A 265 20.02 11.56 26.72
N MET A 266 20.99 11.32 25.83
CA MET A 266 21.47 9.98 25.48
C MET A 266 22.02 9.22 26.70
N SER A 267 22.73 9.92 27.60
CA SER A 267 23.35 9.33 28.79
C SER A 267 22.29 8.83 29.77
N GLU A 268 21.30 9.66 30.05
CA GLU A 268 20.20 9.39 30.98
C GLU A 268 19.31 8.25 30.47
N VAL A 269 19.07 8.19 29.15
CA VAL A 269 18.32 7.09 28.51
C VAL A 269 19.09 5.77 28.56
N VAL A 270 20.40 5.77 28.27
CA VAL A 270 21.22 4.55 28.37
C VAL A 270 21.30 4.07 29.83
N GLN A 271 21.50 4.99 30.79
CA GLN A 271 21.51 4.66 32.22
C GLN A 271 20.16 4.13 32.71
N ALA A 272 19.03 4.63 32.20
CA ALA A 272 17.71 4.08 32.48
C ALA A 272 17.54 2.65 31.97
N TYR A 273 18.07 2.35 30.78
CA TYR A 273 18.06 1.01 30.19
C TYR A 273 18.97 0.03 30.94
N GLU A 274 20.15 0.46 31.39
CA GLU A 274 21.01 -0.31 32.30
C GLU A 274 20.29 -0.62 33.62
N THR A 275 19.71 0.41 34.24
CA THR A 275 19.01 0.31 35.52
C THR A 275 17.82 -0.65 35.45
N LEU A 276 17.02 -0.58 34.37
CA LEU A 276 15.90 -1.49 34.13
C LEU A 276 16.35 -2.91 33.79
N HIS A 277 17.44 -3.08 33.04
CA HIS A 277 17.96 -4.41 32.72
C HIS A 277 18.45 -5.16 33.97
N ALA A 278 19.09 -4.44 34.90
CA ALA A 278 19.47 -4.97 36.20
C ALA A 278 18.27 -5.20 37.13
N ASN A 279 17.26 -4.32 37.11
CA ASN A 279 16.16 -4.30 38.07
C ASN A 279 14.78 -4.30 37.36
N LEU A 280 14.43 -5.41 36.68
CA LEU A 280 13.08 -5.55 36.13
C LEU A 280 12.04 -5.64 37.27
N PRO A 281 10.89 -4.94 37.18
CA PRO A 281 9.85 -4.99 38.20
C PRO A 281 9.38 -6.44 38.51
N PRO A 282 9.37 -6.88 39.78
CA PRO A 282 9.07 -8.26 40.16
C PRO A 282 7.58 -8.62 40.02
N THR A 283 6.74 -7.62 39.76
CA THR A 283 5.30 -7.71 39.48
C THR A 283 4.99 -8.24 38.07
N LEU A 284 5.97 -8.25 37.16
CA LEU A 284 5.78 -8.69 35.77
C LEU A 284 5.77 -10.23 35.66
N ALA A 285 4.75 -10.76 34.98
CA ALA A 285 4.68 -12.17 34.62
C ALA A 285 5.83 -12.57 33.68
N LYS A 286 6.21 -13.87 33.65
CA LYS A 286 7.33 -14.36 32.82
C LYS A 286 7.19 -14.00 31.32
N SER A 287 5.98 -14.04 30.78
CA SER A 287 5.67 -13.61 29.41
C SER A 287 5.84 -12.09 29.20
N GLN A 288 5.45 -11.28 30.18
CA GLN A 288 5.66 -9.83 30.17
C GLN A 288 7.16 -9.50 30.25
N VAL A 289 7.93 -10.19 31.10
CA VAL A 289 9.39 -10.06 31.17
C VAL A 289 10.05 -10.35 29.82
N SER A 290 9.64 -11.41 29.12
CA SER A 290 10.11 -11.68 27.75
C SER A 290 9.74 -10.57 26.76
N SER A 291 8.52 -10.03 26.84
CA SER A 291 8.07 -8.91 26.00
C SER A 291 8.86 -7.63 26.26
N VAL A 292 9.05 -7.25 27.53
CA VAL A 292 9.84 -6.08 27.94
C VAL A 292 11.29 -6.22 27.49
N ARG A 293 11.92 -7.39 27.66
CA ARG A 293 13.29 -7.65 27.15
C ARG A 293 13.38 -7.55 25.62
N LYS A 294 12.38 -8.02 24.88
CA LYS A 294 12.32 -7.88 23.41
C LYS A 294 12.20 -6.41 22.98
N ASN A 295 11.33 -5.64 23.63
CA ASN A 295 11.18 -4.20 23.36
C ASN A 295 12.45 -3.43 23.73
N LEU A 296 13.05 -3.70 24.89
CA LEU A 296 14.33 -3.11 25.31
C LEU A 296 15.45 -3.37 24.29
N LYS A 297 15.57 -4.61 23.77
CA LYS A 297 16.52 -4.96 22.70
C LYS A 297 16.25 -4.15 21.42
N LEU A 298 14.98 -4.03 20.99
CA LEU A 298 14.59 -3.25 19.82
C LEU A 298 14.92 -1.75 19.98
N HIS A 299 14.64 -1.17 21.16
CA HIS A 299 14.93 0.22 21.44
C HIS A 299 16.43 0.52 21.58
N LEU A 300 17.20 -0.38 22.22
CA LEU A 300 18.67 -0.31 22.22
C LEU A 300 19.26 -0.35 20.81
N VAL A 301 18.75 -1.20 19.91
CA VAL A 301 19.15 -1.20 18.48
C VAL A 301 18.76 0.09 17.76
N SER A 302 17.59 0.65 18.06
CA SER A 302 17.15 1.93 17.49
C SER A 302 18.04 3.09 17.94
N VAL A 303 18.52 3.05 19.19
CA VAL A 303 19.45 4.05 19.74
C VAL A 303 20.87 3.85 19.21
N LEU A 304 21.35 2.59 19.13
CA LEU A 304 22.69 2.24 18.60
C LEU A 304 22.94 2.73 17.17
N LYS A 305 21.88 2.85 16.36
CA LYS A 305 21.97 3.36 14.98
C LYS A 305 22.17 4.87 14.88
N HIS A 306 22.06 5.61 15.99
CA HIS A 306 22.12 7.06 16.02
C HIS A 306 23.57 7.56 16.03
N PRO A 307 23.97 8.57 15.23
CA PRO A 307 25.36 9.04 15.18
C PRO A 307 25.96 9.41 16.55
N SER A 308 25.16 10.02 17.42
CA SER A 308 25.58 10.42 18.77
C SER A 308 25.64 9.27 19.80
N SER A 309 25.36 8.02 19.43
CA SER A 309 25.47 6.87 20.35
C SER A 309 26.89 6.29 20.43
N VAL A 310 27.86 6.83 19.69
CA VAL A 310 29.25 6.32 19.61
C VAL A 310 29.92 6.30 20.98
N ASP A 311 29.77 7.36 21.78
CA ASP A 311 30.38 7.44 23.12
C ASP A 311 29.78 6.41 24.10
N PHE A 312 28.54 5.96 23.86
CA PHE A 312 27.81 4.97 24.65
C PHE A 312 27.85 3.56 24.05
N GLN A 313 28.56 3.38 22.92
CA GLN A 313 28.53 2.13 22.14
C GLN A 313 28.91 0.90 22.98
N GLY A 314 29.87 1.03 23.91
CA GLY A 314 30.30 -0.05 24.79
C GLY A 314 29.19 -0.55 25.73
N GLN A 315 28.49 0.38 26.41
CA GLN A 315 27.37 0.08 27.30
C GLN A 315 26.22 -0.56 26.53
N ILE A 316 25.82 0.07 25.42
CA ILE A 316 24.72 -0.41 24.56
C ILE A 316 25.04 -1.79 23.98
N SER A 317 26.29 -2.05 23.57
CA SER A 317 26.71 -3.36 23.08
C SER A 317 26.65 -4.43 24.18
N THR A 318 27.07 -4.11 25.41
CA THR A 318 27.02 -5.04 26.55
C THR A 318 25.57 -5.44 26.85
N LEU A 319 24.66 -4.46 26.98
CA LEU A 319 23.23 -4.74 27.16
C LEU A 319 22.62 -5.56 26.02
N LEU A 320 23.04 -5.33 24.77
CA LEU A 320 22.55 -6.11 23.63
C LEU A 320 23.07 -7.56 23.64
N LEU A 321 24.31 -7.79 24.08
CA LEU A 321 24.85 -9.15 24.31
C LEU A 321 24.07 -9.87 25.42
N ASP A 322 23.82 -9.22 26.56
CA ASP A 322 23.05 -9.77 27.69
C ASP A 322 21.56 -10.03 27.32
N LEU A 323 21.02 -9.29 26.36
CA LEU A 323 19.71 -9.52 25.72
C LEU A 323 19.77 -10.52 24.54
N GLY A 324 20.89 -11.23 24.37
CA GLY A 324 21.04 -12.29 23.38
C GLY A 324 21.05 -11.79 21.94
N MET A 325 21.78 -10.72 21.66
CA MET A 325 22.19 -10.33 20.30
C MET A 325 23.59 -10.86 20.00
N SER A 326 23.89 -11.19 18.75
CA SER A 326 25.25 -11.54 18.31
C SER A 326 26.11 -10.29 18.08
N GLN A 327 27.41 -10.40 18.31
CA GLN A 327 28.37 -9.32 18.03
C GLN A 327 28.33 -8.88 16.54
N SER A 328 27.99 -9.77 15.62
CA SER A 328 27.76 -9.50 14.21
C SER A 328 26.57 -8.58 13.93
N GLU A 329 25.43 -8.80 14.59
CA GLU A 329 24.24 -7.95 14.45
C GLU A 329 24.49 -6.55 15.04
N ILE A 330 25.14 -6.48 16.21
CA ILE A 330 25.56 -5.22 16.85
C ILE A 330 26.46 -4.44 15.87
N SER A 331 27.49 -5.10 15.33
CA SER A 331 28.44 -4.47 14.39
C SER A 331 27.78 -3.99 13.09
N ARG A 332 26.72 -4.66 12.61
CA ARG A 332 25.91 -4.24 11.44
C ARG A 332 25.00 -3.04 11.75
N CYS A 333 24.67 -2.80 13.03
CA CYS A 333 23.83 -1.69 13.47
C CYS A 333 24.62 -0.45 13.93
N THR A 334 25.91 -0.59 14.25
CA THR A 334 26.77 0.53 14.67
C THR A 334 27.03 1.52 13.51
N PRO A 335 26.83 2.84 13.69
CA PRO A 335 27.21 3.85 12.71
C PRO A 335 28.73 3.89 12.52
N ALA A 336 29.18 4.02 11.27
CA ALA A 336 30.61 4.12 10.98
C ALA A 336 31.20 5.37 11.65
N THR A 337 32.21 5.19 12.51
CA THR A 337 32.88 6.29 13.23
C THR A 337 33.50 7.28 12.25
N VAL A 338 32.84 8.42 12.04
CA VAL A 338 33.41 9.55 11.31
C VAL A 338 34.59 10.07 12.13
N GLN A 339 35.81 9.78 11.69
CA GLN A 339 37.01 10.32 12.34
C GLN A 339 36.93 11.85 12.31
N PRO A 340 36.91 12.55 13.46
CA PRO A 340 37.04 13.99 13.45
C PRO A 340 38.38 14.34 12.82
N ARG A 341 38.37 15.12 11.74
CA ARG A 341 39.61 15.63 11.12
C ARG A 341 40.42 16.30 12.21
N LYS A 342 41.56 15.70 12.58
CA LYS A 342 42.41 16.16 13.68
C LYS A 342 42.76 17.64 13.46
N ARG A 343 42.10 18.53 14.21
CA ARG A 343 42.65 19.86 14.48
C ARG A 343 43.97 19.61 15.19
N LEU A 344 45.05 20.19 14.66
CA LEU A 344 46.33 20.20 15.35
C LEU A 344 46.13 20.99 16.64
N HIS A 345 46.04 20.30 17.77
CA HIS A 345 46.21 20.94 19.07
C HIS A 345 47.53 20.50 19.69
N HIS A 346 48.22 21.52 20.17
CA HIS A 346 49.45 21.46 20.93
C HIS A 346 49.23 20.74 22.26
N GLU A 347 50.16 19.85 22.63
CA GLU A 347 50.32 19.24 23.96
C GLU A 347 51.83 19.28 24.30
N PRO A 348 52.20 19.30 25.60
CA PRO A 348 53.41 19.98 26.03
C PRO A 348 54.70 19.13 26.00
N TYR A 349 55.82 19.85 26.05
CA TYR A 349 57.17 19.34 26.25
C TYR A 349 57.43 18.97 27.72
N VAL A 350 58.04 17.81 27.98
CA VAL A 350 59.13 17.66 28.97
C VAL A 350 59.93 16.36 28.72
N GLU A 351 61.21 16.39 29.07
CA GLU A 351 62.29 15.46 28.73
C GLU A 351 62.17 14.00 29.23
N GLY A 352 62.88 13.07 28.56
CA GLY A 352 63.02 11.67 29.02
C GLY A 352 64.11 10.85 28.30
N LYS A 353 65.39 11.15 28.54
CA LYS A 353 66.60 10.41 28.05
C LYS A 353 66.49 8.88 28.36
N ARG A 354 67.18 7.93 27.66
CA ARG A 354 68.65 7.88 27.42
C ARG A 354 69.11 6.63 26.62
N THR A 355 70.26 6.72 25.91
CA THR A 355 71.19 5.63 25.47
C THR A 355 70.68 4.59 24.43
N LYS A 356 71.52 3.92 23.60
CA LYS A 356 73.00 3.84 23.51
C LYS A 356 73.46 3.59 22.05
N MET A 357 74.74 3.94 21.74
CA MET A 357 75.79 3.21 20.97
C MET A 357 75.43 1.93 20.15
N GLU A 358 76.12 1.49 19.09
CA GLU A 358 77.42 1.80 18.44
C GLU A 358 77.41 1.12 17.03
N ALA A 359 78.27 1.39 16.03
CA ALA A 359 78.96 2.58 15.50
C ALA A 359 79.82 2.18 14.27
N THR A 360 80.04 3.07 13.28
CA THR A 360 81.18 2.94 12.33
C THR A 360 81.88 4.30 12.13
N LEU A 361 83.21 4.25 12.30
CA LEU A 361 84.28 5.27 12.20
C LEU A 361 84.07 6.38 11.13
N VAL A 362 84.36 7.68 11.38
CA VAL A 362 85.65 8.36 11.73
C VAL A 362 86.61 8.31 10.52
N GLU A 363 87.20 9.40 9.97
CA GLU A 363 87.77 10.69 10.47
C GLU A 363 87.31 11.89 9.57
N ASP A 364 87.54 13.21 9.75
CA ASP A 364 87.82 14.17 10.86
C ASP A 364 87.54 15.60 10.29
N ASP A 365 86.98 16.58 11.03
CA ASP A 365 87.63 17.66 11.83
C ASP A 365 88.48 18.68 11.01
N ASP A 366 88.54 19.99 11.30
CA ASP A 366 87.97 20.83 12.39
C ASP A 366 87.86 22.31 11.89
N ASP A 367 86.83 23.08 12.32
CA ASP A 367 87.02 24.46 12.87
C ASP A 367 85.71 25.12 13.42
N LYS A 368 85.68 25.32 14.74
CA LYS A 368 85.15 26.48 15.51
C LYS A 368 83.64 26.74 15.78
N GLU A 369 83.34 26.53 17.07
CA GLU A 369 82.78 27.50 18.06
C GLU A 369 81.27 27.83 18.15
N GLU A 370 80.84 28.11 19.40
CA GLU A 370 79.45 28.18 19.87
C GLU A 370 78.82 29.60 19.83
N PRO A 371 77.47 29.71 19.94
CA PRO A 371 76.73 30.93 19.59
C PRO A 371 76.49 31.93 20.75
N ALA A 372 76.27 33.18 20.37
CA ALA A 372 75.80 34.29 21.20
C ALA A 372 74.80 35.17 20.39
N PRO A 373 74.02 36.09 21.01
CA PRO A 373 72.63 36.34 20.56
C PRO A 373 72.43 37.35 19.42
N VAL A 374 71.23 37.32 18.85
CA VAL A 374 70.75 38.31 17.86
C VAL A 374 70.72 39.72 18.45
N VAL A 375 71.52 40.62 17.89
CA VAL A 375 71.50 42.06 18.17
C VAL A 375 71.23 42.83 16.88
N THR A 376 70.51 43.94 16.99
CA THR A 376 70.16 44.84 15.88
C THR A 376 71.38 45.48 15.20
N PRO A 377 71.40 45.60 13.86
CA PRO A 377 72.13 46.65 13.17
C PRO A 377 71.22 47.86 12.86
N LYS A 378 71.77 49.07 12.99
CA LYS A 378 71.18 50.33 12.49
C LYS A 378 71.84 50.76 11.18
N SER A 379 71.18 51.72 10.52
CA SER A 379 71.63 52.48 9.33
C SER A 379 71.43 51.74 7.98
N SER A 380 71.23 52.46 6.87
CA SER A 380 71.52 53.88 6.61
C SER A 380 70.37 54.68 5.99
N SER A 381 70.52 56.00 6.00
CA SER A 381 69.58 56.96 5.43
C SER A 381 69.94 57.31 3.97
N THR A 382 69.05 57.02 3.03
CA THR A 382 69.05 57.63 1.70
C THR A 382 67.63 58.12 1.37
N ALA A 383 67.54 59.35 0.87
CA ALA A 383 66.25 59.96 0.52
C ALA A 383 65.75 59.43 -0.83
N GLY A 384 64.92 58.39 -0.81
CA GLY A 384 64.09 58.01 -1.95
C GLY A 384 62.85 58.89 -2.01
N THR A 385 62.62 59.56 -3.14
CA THR A 385 61.35 60.26 -3.41
C THR A 385 60.21 59.24 -3.47
N GLN A 386 59.18 59.39 -2.63
CA GLN A 386 57.91 58.67 -2.84
C GLN A 386 57.44 58.92 -4.28
N SER A 387 57.06 57.85 -4.97
CA SER A 387 56.43 57.96 -6.28
C SER A 387 55.06 58.62 -6.13
N SER A 388 54.62 59.34 -7.16
CA SER A 388 53.22 59.76 -7.27
C SER A 388 52.26 58.56 -7.20
N ILE A 389 52.73 57.36 -7.58
CA ILE A 389 52.00 56.10 -7.46
C ILE A 389 51.82 55.71 -5.99
N ASP A 390 52.85 55.87 -5.16
CA ASP A 390 52.83 55.49 -3.73
C ASP A 390 51.87 56.38 -2.95
N LEU A 391 51.93 57.70 -3.17
CA LEU A 391 51.00 58.67 -2.59
C LEU A 391 49.55 58.46 -3.07
N THR A 392 49.37 58.03 -4.32
CA THR A 392 48.03 57.66 -4.84
C THR A 392 47.55 56.35 -4.22
N ALA A 393 48.45 55.40 -3.95
CA ALA A 393 48.13 54.15 -3.26
C ALA A 393 47.79 54.39 -1.77
N GLU A 394 48.54 55.22 -1.04
CA GLU A 394 48.20 55.63 0.34
C GLU A 394 46.82 56.30 0.42
N PHE A 395 46.41 57.05 -0.61
CA PHE A 395 45.08 57.67 -0.68
C PHE A 395 43.97 56.68 -1.08
N LEU A 396 44.23 55.78 -2.04
CA LEU A 396 43.22 54.85 -2.55
C LEU A 396 43.04 53.59 -1.70
N LEU A 397 44.08 53.07 -1.04
CA LEU A 397 43.99 51.84 -0.24
C LEU A 397 42.95 51.92 0.90
N PRO A 398 42.84 53.03 1.68
CA PRO A 398 41.76 53.20 2.66
C PRO A 398 40.37 53.34 2.03
N LEU A 399 40.30 53.84 0.80
CA LEU A 399 39.06 54.02 0.05
C LEU A 399 38.59 52.73 -0.64
N LEU A 400 39.50 51.81 -0.97
CA LEU A 400 39.24 50.50 -1.59
C LEU A 400 38.77 49.43 -0.58
N ASN A 401 37.95 49.83 0.40
CA ASN A 401 37.34 48.90 1.34
C ASN A 401 36.14 48.15 0.68
N PRO A 402 35.70 46.99 1.22
CA PRO A 402 34.65 46.17 0.62
C PRO A 402 33.32 46.90 0.36
N GLU A 403 32.90 47.78 1.27
CA GLU A 403 31.65 48.53 1.16
C GLU A 403 31.76 49.62 0.08
N ASN A 404 32.86 50.37 0.07
CA ASN A 404 33.11 51.39 -0.95
C ASN A 404 33.22 50.78 -2.35
N VAL A 405 33.88 49.64 -2.52
CA VAL A 405 33.95 48.95 -3.83
C VAL A 405 32.57 48.46 -4.26
N ALA A 406 31.74 47.96 -3.34
CA ALA A 406 30.34 47.62 -3.62
C ALA A 406 29.48 48.86 -3.96
N ASN A 407 29.78 50.02 -3.36
CA ASN A 407 29.03 51.27 -3.50
C ASN A 407 29.49 52.15 -4.68
N LEU A 408 30.74 52.03 -5.16
CA LEU A 408 31.20 52.72 -6.39
C LEU A 408 30.61 52.10 -7.65
N PHE A 409 30.46 50.77 -7.71
CA PHE A 409 29.97 50.08 -8.90
C PHE A 409 28.60 50.59 -9.42
N PRO A 410 27.60 50.88 -8.56
CA PRO A 410 26.38 51.58 -8.97
C PRO A 410 26.63 52.96 -9.62
N TYR A 411 27.57 53.76 -9.10
CA TYR A 411 27.81 55.13 -9.56
C TYR A 411 28.65 55.20 -10.84
N GLU A 412 29.75 54.45 -10.95
CA GLU A 412 30.55 54.44 -12.18
C GLU A 412 29.77 53.84 -13.35
N LEU A 413 28.92 52.83 -13.10
CA LEU A 413 28.05 52.24 -14.13
C LEU A 413 26.88 53.17 -14.50
N PHE A 414 26.36 53.96 -13.56
CA PHE A 414 25.38 55.02 -13.85
C PHE A 414 26.01 56.15 -14.67
N ILE A 415 27.27 56.52 -14.39
CA ILE A 415 28.05 57.47 -15.21
C ILE A 415 28.31 56.89 -16.61
N TYR A 416 28.66 55.61 -16.74
CA TYR A 416 28.84 54.96 -18.04
C TYR A 416 27.54 54.97 -18.86
N LYS A 417 26.41 54.61 -18.25
CA LYS A 417 25.10 54.62 -18.91
C LYS A 417 24.60 56.03 -19.24
N LEU A 418 24.98 57.04 -18.46
CA LEU A 418 24.78 58.47 -18.79
C LEU A 418 25.64 58.92 -19.97
N LEU A 419 26.91 58.49 -20.06
CA LEU A 419 27.80 58.80 -21.17
C LEU A 419 27.33 58.15 -22.48
N GLU A 420 26.84 56.92 -22.41
CA GLU A 420 26.26 56.17 -23.52
C GLU A 420 24.93 56.80 -24.01
N GLN A 421 24.04 57.19 -23.09
CA GLN A 421 22.83 57.94 -23.42
C GLN A 421 23.10 59.37 -23.91
N ALA A 422 24.25 59.96 -23.57
CA ALA A 422 24.70 61.22 -24.13
C ALA A 422 25.28 61.06 -25.55
N ALA A 423 26.02 59.97 -25.81
CA ALA A 423 26.57 59.66 -27.13
C ALA A 423 25.46 59.44 -28.18
N TYR A 424 24.38 58.76 -27.80
CA TYR A 424 23.24 58.48 -28.68
C TYR A 424 22.30 59.68 -28.96
N LYS A 425 22.53 60.86 -28.38
CA LYS A 425 21.70 62.06 -28.59
C LYS A 425 22.38 63.13 -29.44
N SER A 426 22.71 62.75 -30.68
CA SER A 426 22.91 63.68 -31.80
C SER A 426 21.77 63.55 -32.82
N PRO A 427 20.58 64.13 -32.56
CA PRO A 427 19.53 64.20 -33.57
C PRO A 427 19.96 65.15 -34.70
N VAL A 428 19.73 64.74 -35.95
CA VAL A 428 19.94 65.59 -37.12
C VAL A 428 18.94 66.75 -37.07
N THR A 429 19.42 67.98 -36.93
CA THR A 429 18.58 69.18 -37.07
C THR A 429 18.52 69.60 -38.54
N GLU A 430 17.41 69.29 -39.19
CA GLU A 430 16.92 70.11 -40.32
C GLU A 430 16.41 71.48 -39.81
N GLU A 431 15.94 72.32 -40.73
CA GLU A 431 15.86 73.77 -40.57
C GLU A 431 14.91 74.28 -39.48
N ALA A 432 15.28 75.42 -38.87
CA ALA A 432 14.47 76.12 -37.87
C ALA A 432 14.12 77.56 -38.32
N PRO A 433 12.82 77.93 -38.44
CA PRO A 433 12.41 79.28 -38.75
C PRO A 433 12.03 80.13 -37.50
N GLN A 434 12.87 81.12 -37.23
CA GLN A 434 12.50 82.50 -36.86
C GLN A 434 11.83 82.90 -35.52
N ILE A 435 12.38 84.02 -34.99
CA ILE A 435 11.78 85.13 -34.18
C ILE A 435 12.22 85.29 -32.71
N LYS A 436 12.34 86.57 -32.33
CA LYS A 436 13.10 87.13 -31.19
C LYS A 436 12.15 87.76 -30.15
N LYS A 437 12.51 87.80 -28.85
CA LYS A 437 12.84 89.07 -28.13
C LYS A 437 13.24 88.91 -26.64
N LEU A 438 13.82 90.01 -26.14
CA LEU A 438 14.33 90.35 -24.78
C LEU A 438 13.20 90.64 -23.75
N PRO A 439 13.43 90.91 -22.43
CA PRO A 439 14.54 91.69 -21.83
C PRO A 439 15.20 91.20 -20.51
N GLU A 440 16.19 91.99 -20.03
CA GLU A 440 17.07 91.79 -18.85
C GLU A 440 16.49 92.33 -17.51
N PRO A 441 17.20 92.22 -16.35
CA PRO A 441 18.02 93.39 -15.92
C PRO A 441 19.34 93.14 -15.10
N ILE A 442 20.43 93.83 -15.49
CA ILE A 442 21.32 94.72 -14.68
C ILE A 442 21.95 94.23 -13.33
N LEU A 443 23.27 93.91 -13.37
CA LEU A 443 24.47 94.52 -12.67
C LEU A 443 24.41 95.01 -11.19
N PRO A 444 25.55 95.04 -10.39
CA PRO A 444 26.86 95.60 -10.81
C PRO A 444 28.22 95.06 -10.21
N THR A 445 29.23 94.99 -11.11
CA THR A 445 30.59 95.58 -11.03
C THR A 445 31.37 95.79 -9.71
N THR A 446 32.61 95.26 -9.63
CA THR A 446 33.85 96.04 -9.30
C THR A 446 35.17 95.27 -9.56
N GLN A 447 36.27 96.01 -9.81
CA GLN A 447 37.67 95.52 -9.87
C GLN A 447 38.60 96.50 -9.13
N PRO A 448 39.79 96.06 -8.67
CA PRO A 448 41.01 96.76 -9.11
C PRO A 448 42.32 95.93 -9.29
N LYS A 449 43.03 96.23 -10.38
CA LYS A 449 44.51 96.23 -10.64
C LYS A 449 45.50 95.46 -9.73
N ALA A 450 46.19 94.47 -10.33
CA ALA A 450 47.66 94.32 -10.61
C ALA A 450 48.75 94.80 -9.60
N PRO A 451 50.05 94.35 -9.68
CA PRO A 451 50.70 93.44 -10.65
C PRO A 451 51.59 92.30 -10.04
N GLY A 452 52.16 91.40 -10.86
CA GLY A 452 53.36 90.63 -10.44
C GLY A 452 53.66 89.26 -11.11
N ALA A 453 54.89 89.11 -11.60
CA ALA A 453 55.70 87.87 -11.77
C ALA A 453 55.12 86.57 -12.42
N SER A 454 55.62 86.30 -13.63
CA SER A 454 56.00 84.99 -14.24
C SER A 454 55.55 83.66 -13.60
N GLY A 455 54.90 82.78 -14.40
CA GLY A 455 54.77 81.35 -14.06
C GLY A 455 53.54 80.61 -14.61
N ARG A 456 53.34 80.55 -15.94
CA ARG A 456 52.26 79.73 -16.54
C ARG A 456 52.54 78.22 -16.36
N LYS A 457 52.08 77.62 -15.26
CA LYS A 457 51.88 76.16 -15.19
C LYS A 457 50.85 75.77 -16.27
N LYS A 458 51.20 74.88 -17.19
CA LYS A 458 50.21 74.25 -18.09
C LYS A 458 49.25 73.44 -17.21
N VAL A 459 47.94 73.65 -17.36
CA VAL A 459 46.94 72.75 -16.79
C VAL A 459 47.07 71.42 -17.53
N PHE A 460 47.32 70.34 -16.80
CA PHE A 460 47.53 69.01 -17.38
C PHE A 460 46.16 68.41 -17.76
N LYS A 461 45.75 68.58 -19.02
CA LYS A 461 44.51 67.99 -19.54
C LYS A 461 44.75 66.54 -19.91
N LEU A 462 44.12 65.62 -19.19
CA LEU A 462 44.24 64.18 -19.43
C LEU A 462 43.80 63.78 -20.85
N ALA A 463 42.78 64.47 -21.39
CA ALA A 463 42.27 64.29 -22.75
C ALA A 463 43.29 64.60 -23.86
N ASP A 464 44.32 65.41 -23.59
CA ASP A 464 45.35 65.77 -24.57
C ASP A 464 46.44 64.66 -24.71
N VAL A 465 46.35 63.59 -23.92
CA VAL A 465 47.39 62.52 -23.80
C VAL A 465 46.82 61.10 -24.02
N VAL A 466 45.51 60.91 -23.92
CA VAL A 466 44.84 59.59 -24.03
C VAL A 466 44.13 59.46 -25.37
N GLN A 467 44.53 58.50 -26.19
CA GLN A 467 43.72 58.09 -27.36
C GLN A 467 42.58 57.15 -26.92
N PRO A 468 41.37 57.29 -27.48
CA PRO A 468 40.32 56.30 -27.27
C PRO A 468 40.70 54.96 -27.90
N PHE A 469 40.44 53.86 -27.19
CA PHE A 469 40.61 52.51 -27.73
C PHE A 469 39.61 52.24 -28.86
N SER A 470 39.99 51.43 -29.84
CA SER A 470 39.03 50.93 -30.83
C SER A 470 38.11 49.87 -30.23
N GLU A 471 36.93 49.67 -30.83
CA GLU A 471 35.93 48.70 -30.35
C GLU A 471 36.52 47.29 -30.15
N ALA A 472 37.32 46.80 -31.10
CA ALA A 472 38.02 45.51 -30.99
C ALA A 472 39.09 45.48 -29.87
N GLN A 473 39.67 46.62 -29.49
CA GLN A 473 40.56 46.71 -28.31
C GLN A 473 39.75 46.70 -27.02
N ILE A 474 38.62 47.43 -26.97
CA ILE A 474 37.70 47.45 -25.83
C ILE A 474 37.15 46.04 -25.57
N GLU A 475 36.69 45.35 -26.61
CA GLU A 475 36.15 43.99 -26.51
C GLU A 475 37.22 43.00 -26.06
N LYS A 476 38.44 43.09 -26.61
CA LYS A 476 39.57 42.25 -26.18
C LYS A 476 39.93 42.48 -24.71
N LEU A 477 39.93 43.75 -24.25
CA LEU A 477 40.20 44.09 -22.85
C LEU A 477 39.06 43.61 -21.92
N ALA A 478 37.80 43.73 -22.33
CA ALA A 478 36.65 43.20 -21.60
C ALA A 478 36.72 41.66 -21.49
N ASN A 479 37.01 40.97 -22.59
CA ASN A 479 37.19 39.51 -22.60
C ASN A 479 38.36 39.06 -21.70
N MET A 480 39.47 39.81 -21.66
CA MET A 480 40.58 39.57 -20.72
C MET A 480 40.19 39.85 -19.26
N ALA A 481 39.42 40.90 -18.99
CA ALA A 481 38.95 41.25 -17.65
C ALA A 481 37.98 40.19 -17.10
N ILE A 482 36.98 39.78 -17.89
CA ILE A 482 36.02 38.73 -17.53
C ILE A 482 36.77 37.43 -17.24
N LYS A 483 37.69 36.99 -18.11
CA LYS A 483 38.46 35.75 -17.90
C LYS A 483 39.35 35.82 -16.65
N ARG A 484 39.91 36.98 -16.30
CA ARG A 484 40.61 37.19 -15.03
C ARG A 484 39.67 37.06 -13.82
N ILE A 485 38.44 37.59 -13.88
CA ILE A 485 37.45 37.49 -12.79
C ILE A 485 36.93 36.06 -12.65
N LEU A 486 36.73 35.33 -13.75
CA LEU A 486 36.41 33.89 -13.74
C LEU A 486 37.53 33.09 -13.05
N GLN A 487 38.79 33.27 -13.46
CA GLN A 487 39.94 32.53 -12.94
C GLN A 487 40.30 32.86 -11.47
N SER A 488 39.90 34.03 -10.95
CA SER A 488 40.20 34.47 -9.57
C SER A 488 39.45 33.74 -8.45
N GLU A 489 38.60 32.76 -8.79
CA GLU A 489 37.72 31.99 -7.90
C GLU A 489 38.35 31.58 -6.56
N LYS A 490 39.48 30.87 -6.61
CA LYS A 490 40.14 30.33 -5.40
C LYS A 490 40.73 31.42 -4.51
N ALA A 491 41.20 32.53 -5.09
CA ALA A 491 41.75 33.65 -4.33
C ALA A 491 40.66 34.48 -3.66
N ILE A 492 39.51 34.67 -4.32
CA ILE A 492 38.37 35.40 -3.77
C ILE A 492 37.59 34.57 -2.73
N ALA A 493 37.56 33.25 -2.88
CA ALA A 493 37.03 32.35 -1.85
C ALA A 493 37.84 32.44 -0.54
N GLN A 494 39.16 32.58 -0.62
CA GLN A 494 40.05 32.75 0.55
C GLN A 494 39.85 34.08 1.29
N SER A 495 39.31 35.12 0.64
CA SER A 495 39.00 36.41 1.27
C SER A 495 37.53 36.55 1.70
N GLY A 496 36.69 35.53 1.52
CA GLY A 496 35.25 35.56 1.84
C GLY A 496 34.39 36.39 0.88
N MET A 497 34.99 37.01 -0.14
CA MET A 497 34.32 37.97 -1.04
C MET A 497 33.62 37.33 -2.24
N SER A 498 33.38 36.01 -2.22
CA SER A 498 32.73 35.23 -3.28
C SER A 498 31.40 35.84 -3.75
N HIS A 499 30.59 36.32 -2.80
CA HIS A 499 29.28 36.91 -3.08
C HIS A 499 29.36 38.20 -3.92
N VAL A 500 30.44 38.97 -3.84
CA VAL A 500 30.69 40.14 -4.70
C VAL A 500 31.13 39.69 -6.09
N ARG A 501 32.02 38.69 -6.21
CA ARG A 501 32.39 38.09 -7.51
C ARG A 501 31.15 37.56 -8.25
N VAL A 502 30.23 36.89 -7.54
CA VAL A 502 28.97 36.38 -8.12
C VAL A 502 28.12 37.52 -8.67
N LYS A 503 27.81 38.54 -7.86
CA LYS A 503 27.03 39.71 -8.29
C LYS A 503 27.69 40.48 -9.44
N LEU A 504 29.02 40.57 -9.43
CA LEU A 504 29.79 41.24 -10.48
C LEU A 504 29.73 40.47 -11.81
N LEU A 505 30.01 39.16 -11.81
CA LEU A 505 29.94 38.34 -13.03
C LEU A 505 28.54 38.32 -13.62
N ALA A 506 27.52 38.09 -12.80
CA ALA A 506 26.12 38.03 -13.25
C ALA A 506 25.59 39.35 -13.81
N ARG A 507 26.18 40.50 -13.43
CA ARG A 507 25.79 41.84 -13.94
C ARG A 507 26.65 42.34 -15.10
N LEU A 508 27.92 41.95 -15.17
CA LEU A 508 28.78 42.31 -16.30
C LEU A 508 28.41 41.52 -17.55
N VAL A 509 28.15 40.22 -17.43
CA VAL A 509 27.99 39.33 -18.60
C VAL A 509 26.63 39.51 -19.29
N THR A 510 25.59 39.95 -18.58
CA THR A 510 24.32 40.36 -19.20
C THR A 510 24.44 41.69 -19.95
N GLN A 511 25.23 42.62 -19.42
CA GLN A 511 25.41 43.96 -20.00
C GLN A 511 26.43 44.03 -21.15
N PHE A 512 27.14 42.95 -21.45
CA PHE A 512 28.05 42.87 -22.59
C PHE A 512 27.53 41.90 -23.66
N GLU A 513 26.96 42.45 -24.72
CA GLU A 513 26.52 41.69 -25.89
C GLU A 513 27.62 40.76 -26.45
N GLY A 514 27.18 39.63 -27.03
CA GLY A 514 28.03 38.63 -27.68
C GLY A 514 28.33 37.38 -26.84
N GLY A 515 29.23 36.52 -27.34
CA GLY A 515 29.47 35.15 -26.84
C GLY A 515 30.01 35.03 -25.40
N LYS A 516 30.23 36.13 -24.68
CA LYS A 516 30.71 36.17 -23.28
C LYS A 516 29.77 35.43 -22.32
N LYS A 517 28.47 35.42 -22.63
CA LYS A 517 27.44 34.65 -21.93
C LYS A 517 27.65 33.14 -22.07
N ASN A 518 28.09 32.67 -23.24
CA ASN A 518 28.33 31.24 -23.49
C ASN A 518 29.63 30.80 -22.79
N ASP A 519 30.68 31.64 -22.79
CA ASP A 519 31.88 31.44 -21.96
C ASP A 519 31.52 31.32 -20.45
N LEU A 520 30.61 32.16 -19.95
CA LEU A 520 30.14 32.08 -18.56
C LEU A 520 29.30 30.82 -18.29
N LEU A 521 28.37 30.47 -19.18
CA LEU A 521 27.55 29.26 -19.05
C LEU A 521 28.40 27.99 -19.09
N GLN A 522 29.40 27.92 -19.97
CA GLN A 522 30.36 26.81 -20.01
C GLN A 522 31.17 26.73 -18.71
N PHE A 523 31.67 27.86 -18.20
CA PHE A 523 32.36 27.92 -16.91
C PHE A 523 31.46 27.52 -15.73
N ILE A 524 30.18 27.88 -15.74
CA ILE A 524 29.21 27.41 -14.74
C ILE A 524 29.04 25.89 -14.85
N LEU A 525 28.88 25.35 -16.06
CA LEU A 525 28.64 23.93 -16.29
C LEU A 525 29.84 23.04 -15.94
N GLU A 526 31.09 23.52 -16.01
CA GLU A 526 32.29 22.80 -15.53
C GLU A 526 32.12 22.27 -14.10
N ASP A 527 31.94 23.17 -13.12
CA ASP A 527 31.68 22.87 -11.70
C ASP A 527 30.37 23.54 -11.24
N MET A 528 29.26 23.01 -11.76
CA MET A 528 27.91 23.46 -11.46
C MET A 528 27.55 23.30 -9.96
N ARG A 529 28.23 22.42 -9.22
CA ARG A 529 28.01 22.23 -7.78
C ARG A 529 28.62 23.39 -6.98
N GLY A 530 29.90 23.66 -7.18
CA GLY A 530 30.61 24.79 -6.55
C GLY A 530 30.13 26.16 -7.04
N ARG A 531 29.65 26.26 -8.29
CA ARG A 531 29.25 27.52 -8.95
C ARG A 531 27.73 27.74 -8.95
N SER A 532 26.98 27.02 -8.12
CA SER A 532 25.51 27.08 -8.08
C SER A 532 24.95 28.49 -7.80
N GLU A 533 25.52 29.25 -6.85
CA GLU A 533 25.12 30.65 -6.60
C GLU A 533 25.26 31.56 -7.83
N LEU A 534 26.27 31.31 -8.68
CA LEU A 534 26.52 32.07 -9.90
C LEU A 534 25.48 31.76 -10.98
N ALA A 535 25.05 30.51 -11.10
CA ALA A 535 23.97 30.10 -11.99
C ALA A 535 22.63 30.73 -11.60
N PHE A 536 22.27 30.69 -10.30
CA PHE A 536 21.07 31.36 -9.80
C PHE A 536 21.16 32.87 -10.05
N SER A 537 22.28 33.52 -9.69
CA SER A 537 22.43 34.97 -9.86
C SER A 537 22.37 35.41 -11.32
N LEU A 538 22.83 34.59 -12.27
CA LEU A 538 22.70 34.85 -13.71
C LEU A 538 21.24 34.72 -14.15
N LEU A 539 20.59 33.59 -13.84
CA LEU A 539 19.20 33.31 -14.22
C LEU A 539 18.21 34.37 -13.68
N PHE A 540 18.40 34.81 -12.43
CA PHE A 540 17.64 35.92 -11.86
C PHE A 540 17.96 37.27 -12.53
N HIS A 541 19.20 37.52 -12.98
CA HIS A 541 19.52 38.79 -13.65
C HIS A 541 18.86 38.88 -15.03
N GLU A 542 18.95 37.83 -15.84
CA GLU A 542 18.30 37.70 -17.14
C GLU A 542 16.77 37.95 -17.05
N TYR A 543 16.14 37.41 -16.01
CA TYR A 543 14.70 37.63 -15.77
C TYR A 543 14.38 39.08 -15.36
N ASN A 544 15.21 39.70 -14.52
CA ASN A 544 15.04 41.11 -14.14
C ASN A 544 15.30 42.05 -15.33
N GLU A 545 16.18 41.69 -16.27
CA GLU A 545 16.41 42.43 -17.50
C GLU A 545 15.20 42.34 -18.46
N TYR A 546 14.64 41.14 -18.65
CA TYR A 546 13.37 40.95 -19.36
C TYR A 546 12.22 41.81 -18.78
N LEU A 547 12.10 41.88 -17.44
CA LEU A 547 11.12 42.75 -16.78
C LEU A 547 11.44 44.24 -16.99
N GLY A 548 12.72 44.63 -16.96
CA GLY A 548 13.18 46.00 -17.19
C GLY A 548 13.00 46.53 -18.61
N GLN A 549 12.75 45.64 -19.59
CA GLN A 549 12.54 45.97 -21.00
C GLN A 549 11.06 45.94 -21.43
N GLN A 550 10.12 45.71 -20.50
CA GLN A 550 8.68 45.69 -20.81
C GLN A 550 8.17 47.03 -21.36
N PRO A 551 7.27 47.04 -22.36
CA PRO A 551 6.56 45.90 -22.95
C PRO A 551 7.27 45.21 -24.13
N SER A 552 8.51 45.61 -24.46
CA SER A 552 9.24 45.17 -25.67
C SER A 552 10.29 44.08 -25.45
N GLY A 553 10.57 43.68 -24.20
CA GLY A 553 11.59 42.69 -23.87
C GLY A 553 11.22 41.27 -24.33
N SER A 554 12.15 40.57 -24.97
CA SER A 554 11.99 39.15 -25.32
C SER A 554 12.48 38.21 -24.21
N LEU A 555 11.85 37.05 -24.09
CA LEU A 555 12.22 36.02 -23.11
C LEU A 555 13.38 35.12 -23.60
N ASP A 556 13.73 35.16 -24.89
CA ASP A 556 14.71 34.26 -25.54
C ASP A 556 16.05 34.16 -24.78
N SER A 557 16.53 35.28 -24.25
CA SER A 557 17.80 35.35 -23.51
C SER A 557 17.74 34.57 -22.19
N TYR A 558 16.62 34.69 -21.46
CA TYR A 558 16.34 33.92 -20.25
C TYR A 558 16.09 32.44 -20.58
N GLU A 559 15.33 32.15 -21.65
CA GLU A 559 15.02 30.80 -22.09
C GLU A 559 16.28 30.02 -22.47
N HIS A 560 17.15 30.61 -23.30
CA HIS A 560 18.43 30.01 -23.67
C HIS A 560 19.32 29.75 -22.45
N CYS A 561 19.35 30.67 -21.48
CA CYS A 561 20.06 30.49 -20.22
C CYS A 561 19.51 29.30 -19.41
N LEU A 562 18.19 29.24 -19.21
CA LEU A 562 17.53 28.18 -18.45
C LEU A 562 17.69 26.82 -19.12
N PHE A 563 17.45 26.74 -20.43
CA PHE A 563 17.60 25.52 -21.23
C PHE A 563 19.03 24.99 -21.20
N THR A 564 20.03 25.86 -21.39
CA THR A 564 21.46 25.44 -21.40
C THR A 564 21.90 24.92 -20.03
N LEU A 565 21.48 25.57 -18.94
CA LEU A 565 21.77 25.11 -17.58
C LEU A 565 21.07 23.76 -17.28
N LEU A 566 19.79 23.60 -17.63
CA LEU A 566 19.05 22.35 -17.38
C LEU A 566 19.58 21.18 -18.23
N SER A 567 19.88 21.40 -19.51
CA SER A 567 20.44 20.37 -20.40
C SER A 567 21.84 19.94 -19.95
N GLY A 568 22.73 20.89 -19.65
CA GLY A 568 24.06 20.58 -19.11
C GLY A 568 24.05 19.97 -17.70
N LEU A 569 22.98 20.15 -16.93
CA LEU A 569 22.72 19.36 -15.72
C LEU A 569 22.26 17.94 -16.06
N GLN A 570 21.36 17.75 -17.03
CA GLN A 570 20.83 16.44 -17.43
C GLN A 570 21.94 15.49 -17.94
N GLU A 571 22.81 15.97 -18.82
CA GLU A 571 23.89 15.19 -19.45
C GLU A 571 24.89 14.58 -18.44
N LYS A 572 25.10 15.22 -17.28
CA LYS A 572 26.04 14.73 -16.27
C LYS A 572 25.44 13.58 -15.44
N PRO A 573 26.09 12.39 -15.36
CA PRO A 573 25.50 11.21 -14.71
C PRO A 573 25.44 11.28 -13.17
N GLU A 574 26.24 12.14 -12.54
CA GLU A 574 26.46 12.11 -11.07
C GLU A 574 25.44 12.91 -10.24
N GLN A 575 24.33 13.34 -10.85
CA GLN A 575 23.34 14.29 -10.30
C GLN A 575 22.46 13.73 -9.16
N ARG A 576 23.05 13.27 -8.06
CA ARG A 576 22.32 12.76 -6.87
C ARG A 576 21.97 13.85 -5.84
N ASP A 577 22.54 15.04 -5.96
CA ASP A 577 22.47 16.09 -4.94
C ASP A 577 21.20 16.97 -4.99
N GLY A 578 20.22 16.64 -5.83
CA GLY A 578 18.99 17.45 -5.99
C GLY A 578 19.20 18.83 -6.64
N LEU A 579 20.38 19.11 -7.21
CA LEU A 579 20.71 20.42 -7.78
C LEU A 579 19.80 20.78 -8.97
N PHE A 580 19.46 19.81 -9.82
CA PHE A 580 18.45 19.98 -10.88
C PHE A 580 17.09 20.40 -10.31
N THR A 581 16.59 19.69 -9.29
CA THR A 581 15.36 20.04 -8.56
C THR A 581 15.41 21.45 -8.00
N LYS A 582 16.54 21.85 -7.41
CA LYS A 582 16.70 23.22 -6.89
C LYS A 582 16.67 24.26 -8.01
N LEU A 583 17.36 24.05 -9.13
CA LEU A 583 17.32 24.99 -10.25
C LEU A 583 15.89 25.16 -10.80
N VAL A 584 15.18 24.05 -10.98
CA VAL A 584 13.79 24.05 -11.47
C VAL A 584 12.81 24.73 -10.50
N LEU A 585 12.98 24.56 -9.18
CA LEU A 585 12.06 25.16 -8.21
C LEU A 585 12.30 26.65 -7.97
N GLU A 586 13.55 27.12 -8.02
CA GLU A 586 13.93 28.53 -7.80
C GLU A 586 13.81 29.39 -9.08
N ALA A 587 13.85 28.79 -10.28
CA ALA A 587 13.78 29.52 -11.55
C ALA A 587 12.52 30.42 -11.64
N PRO A 588 12.63 31.73 -11.96
CA PRO A 588 11.49 32.64 -11.97
C PRO A 588 10.27 32.13 -12.75
N VAL A 589 10.48 31.71 -14.00
CA VAL A 589 9.46 31.13 -14.89
C VAL A 589 10.02 29.86 -15.54
N ILE A 590 9.20 28.81 -15.66
CA ILE A 590 9.52 27.64 -16.49
C ILE A 590 8.97 27.90 -17.89
N THR A 591 9.87 27.94 -18.88
CA THR A 591 9.53 28.01 -20.31
C THR A 591 9.22 26.62 -20.85
N ASP A 592 8.60 26.55 -22.02
CA ASP A 592 8.10 25.28 -22.54
C ASP A 592 9.27 24.38 -23.01
N SER A 593 10.33 24.96 -23.60
CA SER A 593 11.61 24.27 -23.86
C SER A 593 12.30 23.75 -22.59
N ALA A 594 12.15 24.44 -21.45
CA ALA A 594 12.64 23.95 -20.16
C ALA A 594 11.78 22.81 -19.61
N LEU A 595 10.46 22.82 -19.89
CA LEU A 595 9.55 21.74 -19.53
C LEU A 595 9.84 20.45 -20.32
N GLU A 596 10.25 20.54 -21.59
CA GLU A 596 10.75 19.38 -22.34
C GLU A 596 11.97 18.73 -21.67
N VAL A 597 12.94 19.54 -21.21
CA VAL A 597 14.14 19.04 -20.53
C VAL A 597 13.77 18.39 -19.19
N ILE A 598 12.78 18.93 -18.47
CA ILE A 598 12.22 18.30 -17.27
C ILE A 598 11.54 16.96 -17.61
N GLN A 599 10.81 16.85 -18.73
CA GLN A 599 10.22 15.59 -19.18
C GLN A 599 11.31 14.56 -19.50
N ARG A 600 12.30 14.90 -20.34
CA ARG A 600 13.43 14.02 -20.68
C ARG A 600 14.25 13.58 -19.44
N TYR A 601 14.32 14.42 -18.41
CA TYR A 601 14.93 14.08 -17.11
C TYR A 601 14.08 13.09 -16.30
N CYS A 602 12.75 13.10 -16.44
CA CYS A 602 11.86 12.09 -15.85
C CYS A 602 11.91 10.74 -16.59
N GLU A 603 12.31 10.74 -17.87
CA GLU A 603 12.43 9.54 -18.72
C GLU A 603 13.76 8.76 -18.50
N ASP A 604 14.71 9.31 -17.73
CA ASP A 604 15.96 8.66 -17.33
C ASP A 604 15.72 7.69 -16.15
N GLU A 605 15.86 6.39 -16.39
CA GLU A 605 15.66 5.35 -15.36
C GLU A 605 16.57 5.49 -14.13
N SER A 606 17.73 6.14 -14.26
CA SER A 606 18.67 6.35 -13.14
C SER A 606 18.21 7.46 -12.18
N ARG A 607 17.32 8.36 -12.65
CA ARG A 607 16.92 9.60 -11.96
C ARG A 607 15.40 9.83 -11.91
N VAL A 608 14.59 8.96 -12.51
CA VAL A 608 13.13 9.07 -12.60
C VAL A 608 12.46 9.51 -11.29
N TYR A 609 12.79 8.90 -10.15
CA TYR A 609 12.18 9.28 -8.86
C TYR A 609 12.45 10.75 -8.48
N LEU A 610 13.64 11.27 -8.76
CA LEU A 610 14.01 12.67 -8.54
C LEU A 610 13.34 13.60 -9.55
N GLY A 611 13.20 13.17 -10.81
CA GLY A 611 12.41 13.87 -11.84
C GLY A 611 10.94 14.00 -11.45
N MET A 612 10.27 12.88 -11.18
CA MET A 612 8.86 12.84 -10.75
C MET A 612 8.64 13.63 -9.46
N SER A 613 9.58 13.57 -8.50
CA SER A 613 9.52 14.40 -7.30
C SER A 613 9.68 15.90 -7.60
N THR A 614 10.50 16.27 -8.58
CA THR A 614 10.63 17.67 -9.03
C THR A 614 9.33 18.16 -9.68
N LEU A 615 8.74 17.34 -10.55
CA LEU A 615 7.49 17.64 -11.24
C LEU A 615 6.30 17.76 -10.26
N LYS A 616 6.19 16.86 -9.28
CA LYS A 616 5.26 17.00 -8.15
C LYS A 616 5.44 18.32 -7.41
N GLU A 617 6.68 18.68 -7.06
CA GLU A 617 6.92 19.93 -6.32
C GLU A 617 6.58 21.17 -7.15
N LEU A 618 6.76 21.16 -8.48
CA LEU A 618 6.24 22.21 -9.37
C LEU A 618 4.71 22.31 -9.30
N ILE A 619 3.99 21.19 -9.46
CA ILE A 619 2.52 21.14 -9.43
C ILE A 619 1.98 21.66 -8.08
N LEU A 620 2.70 21.45 -6.97
CA LEU A 620 2.29 21.93 -5.65
C LEU A 620 2.71 23.38 -5.33
N LYS A 621 3.82 23.88 -5.90
CA LYS A 621 4.35 25.23 -5.59
C LYS A 621 3.99 26.31 -6.61
N ARG A 622 3.47 25.95 -7.79
CA ARG A 622 3.19 26.90 -8.89
C ARG A 622 1.77 26.72 -9.47
N PRO A 623 0.71 27.20 -8.76
CA PRO A 623 -0.68 27.06 -9.19
C PRO A 623 -0.96 27.58 -10.62
N SER A 624 -0.33 28.70 -11.01
CA SER A 624 -0.62 29.41 -12.27
C SER A 624 -0.36 28.63 -13.56
N ARG A 625 0.42 27.53 -13.50
CA ARG A 625 0.67 26.59 -14.60
C ARG A 625 0.44 25.12 -14.18
N GLN A 626 -0.29 24.89 -13.09
CA GLN A 626 -0.45 23.58 -12.44
C GLN A 626 -0.86 22.47 -13.41
N TYR A 627 -1.83 22.74 -14.28
CA TYR A 627 -2.34 21.78 -15.26
C TYR A 627 -1.33 21.41 -16.35
N GLN A 628 -0.42 22.31 -16.75
CA GLN A 628 0.65 21.99 -17.72
C GLN A 628 1.62 20.95 -17.12
N TYR A 629 2.07 21.19 -15.89
CA TYR A 629 2.97 20.28 -15.18
C TYR A 629 2.28 18.95 -14.84
N LEU A 630 0.99 18.97 -14.49
CA LEU A 630 0.19 17.77 -14.27
C LEU A 630 0.04 16.94 -15.57
N ASN A 631 -0.18 17.58 -16.71
CA ASN A 631 -0.32 16.89 -17.99
C ASN A 631 0.97 16.14 -18.40
N VAL A 632 2.15 16.72 -18.14
CA VAL A 632 3.43 16.01 -18.33
C VAL A 632 3.52 14.76 -17.43
N LEU A 633 3.11 14.87 -16.16
CA LEU A 633 3.08 13.72 -15.24
C LEU A 633 2.10 12.63 -15.70
N LEU A 634 0.92 13.03 -16.20
CA LEU A 634 -0.10 12.13 -16.72
C LEU A 634 0.36 11.41 -18.00
N ASN A 635 0.99 12.11 -18.95
CA ASN A 635 1.58 11.50 -20.16
C ASN A 635 2.64 10.43 -19.81
N LEU A 636 3.43 10.67 -18.76
CA LEU A 636 4.43 9.70 -18.28
C LEU A 636 3.81 8.42 -17.67
N SER A 637 2.50 8.38 -17.42
CA SER A 637 1.80 7.18 -16.94
C SER A 637 1.48 6.15 -18.04
N SER A 638 1.47 6.56 -19.32
CA SER A 638 1.35 5.66 -20.48
C SER A 638 2.71 5.37 -21.16
N HIS A 639 3.82 5.87 -20.60
CA HIS A 639 5.16 5.73 -21.15
C HIS A 639 5.62 4.26 -21.25
N GLU A 640 6.39 3.93 -22.30
CA GLU A 640 6.86 2.57 -22.63
C GLU A 640 7.70 1.93 -21.52
N LYS A 641 8.74 2.64 -21.05
CA LYS A 641 9.65 2.17 -19.98
C LYS A 641 8.89 1.94 -18.67
N GLU A 642 8.85 0.70 -18.21
CA GLU A 642 8.09 0.29 -17.02
C GLU A 642 8.47 1.05 -15.75
N LYS A 643 9.75 1.34 -15.51
CA LYS A 643 10.20 2.11 -14.34
C LYS A 643 9.68 3.55 -14.33
N VAL A 644 9.62 4.17 -15.51
CA VAL A 644 9.08 5.54 -15.67
C VAL A 644 7.59 5.53 -15.35
N ARG A 645 6.84 4.65 -16.02
CA ARG A 645 5.41 4.44 -15.84
C ARG A 645 5.02 4.12 -14.40
N SER A 646 5.63 3.09 -13.79
CA SER A 646 5.30 2.66 -12.41
C SER A 646 5.60 3.75 -11.38
N THR A 647 6.68 4.52 -11.57
CA THR A 647 6.97 5.69 -10.73
C THR A 647 5.92 6.79 -10.95
N ALA A 648 5.59 7.15 -12.20
CA ALA A 648 4.57 8.15 -12.50
C ALA A 648 3.22 7.80 -11.86
N LEU A 649 2.74 6.57 -12.04
CA LEU A 649 1.50 6.06 -11.44
C LEU A 649 1.51 6.18 -9.90
N SER A 650 2.63 5.85 -9.25
CA SER A 650 2.79 6.00 -7.79
C SER A 650 2.67 7.45 -7.33
N PHE A 651 3.28 8.39 -8.06
CA PHE A 651 3.14 9.82 -7.78
C PHE A 651 1.71 10.33 -8.06
N ILE A 652 1.06 9.90 -9.15
CA ILE A 652 -0.30 10.31 -9.51
C ILE A 652 -1.33 9.84 -8.47
N LYS A 653 -1.27 8.59 -8.00
CA LYS A 653 -2.13 8.08 -6.91
C LYS A 653 -2.07 8.98 -5.67
N ARG A 654 -0.86 9.39 -5.28
CA ARG A 654 -0.63 10.29 -4.14
C ARG A 654 -1.06 11.74 -4.39
N MET A 655 -1.25 12.13 -5.65
CA MET A 655 -1.76 13.45 -6.02
C MET A 655 -3.27 13.46 -6.19
N TYR A 656 -3.86 12.32 -6.54
CA TYR A 656 -5.29 12.04 -6.54
C TYR A 656 -5.92 12.08 -5.13
N GLU A 657 -5.12 11.94 -4.07
CA GLU A 657 -5.52 12.30 -2.69
C GLU A 657 -6.02 13.74 -2.55
N LYS A 658 -5.69 14.65 -3.49
CA LYS A 658 -6.05 16.07 -3.46
C LYS A 658 -7.23 16.38 -4.35
N GLU A 659 -8.30 16.89 -3.75
CA GLU A 659 -9.60 17.03 -4.40
C GLU A 659 -9.57 17.88 -5.66
N HIS A 660 -8.92 19.04 -5.60
CA HIS A 660 -8.77 19.96 -6.74
C HIS A 660 -7.95 19.40 -7.93
N LEU A 661 -7.40 18.19 -7.82
CA LEU A 661 -6.72 17.47 -8.90
C LEU A 661 -7.49 16.23 -9.39
N LYS A 662 -8.48 15.72 -8.63
CA LYS A 662 -9.20 14.46 -8.93
C LYS A 662 -9.82 14.50 -10.33
N ASP A 663 -10.69 15.48 -10.59
CA ASP A 663 -11.45 15.62 -11.83
C ASP A 663 -10.56 15.64 -13.07
N CYS A 664 -9.40 16.30 -13.00
CA CYS A 664 -8.45 16.38 -14.11
C CYS A 664 -7.72 15.06 -14.35
N ILE A 665 -7.37 14.35 -13.28
CA ILE A 665 -6.72 13.03 -13.34
C ILE A 665 -7.71 11.98 -13.89
N GLU A 666 -8.97 12.00 -13.43
CA GLU A 666 -10.02 11.10 -13.92
C GLU A 666 -10.39 11.38 -15.37
N LYS A 667 -10.57 12.66 -15.74
CA LYS A 667 -10.88 13.04 -17.12
C LYS A 667 -9.81 12.58 -18.10
N PHE A 668 -8.53 12.64 -17.72
CA PHE A 668 -7.43 12.09 -18.52
C PHE A 668 -7.54 10.57 -18.65
N ALA A 669 -7.72 9.86 -17.53
CA ALA A 669 -7.86 8.40 -17.51
C ALA A 669 -9.07 7.90 -18.31
N LEU A 670 -10.21 8.57 -18.20
CA LEU A 670 -11.43 8.29 -18.95
C LEU A 670 -11.24 8.56 -20.45
N THR A 671 -10.57 9.65 -20.83
CA THR A 671 -10.28 9.95 -22.24
C THR A 671 -9.43 8.84 -22.88
N TYR A 672 -8.38 8.38 -22.20
CA TYR A 672 -7.55 7.27 -22.67
C TYR A 672 -8.32 5.95 -22.74
N MET A 673 -9.20 5.66 -21.78
CA MET A 673 -10.06 4.46 -21.83
C MET A 673 -11.08 4.52 -22.98
N GLN A 674 -11.69 5.68 -23.25
CA GLN A 674 -12.68 5.85 -24.32
C GLN A 674 -12.11 5.56 -25.72
N PHE A 675 -10.80 5.73 -25.94
CA PHE A 675 -10.17 5.32 -27.20
C PHE A 675 -10.39 3.84 -27.53
N LEU A 676 -10.56 2.97 -26.53
CA LEU A 676 -10.81 1.53 -26.71
C LEU A 676 -12.16 1.17 -27.35
N VAL A 677 -13.06 2.15 -27.53
CA VAL A 677 -14.29 2.01 -28.31
C VAL A 677 -14.01 2.11 -29.81
N HIS A 678 -12.92 2.77 -30.22
CA HIS A 678 -12.56 2.90 -31.63
C HIS A 678 -12.00 1.59 -32.21
N PRO A 679 -12.25 1.27 -33.50
CA PRO A 679 -11.80 0.02 -34.10
C PRO A 679 -10.27 -0.10 -34.21
N ASN A 680 -9.56 1.03 -34.25
CA ASN A 680 -8.10 1.13 -34.33
C ASN A 680 -7.58 2.13 -33.28
N PRO A 681 -6.34 1.96 -32.77
CA PRO A 681 -5.69 2.93 -31.88
C PRO A 681 -5.52 4.33 -32.53
N PRO A 682 -5.75 5.43 -31.79
CA PRO A 682 -5.41 6.78 -32.25
C PRO A 682 -3.91 6.98 -32.44
N SER A 683 -3.52 7.87 -33.37
CA SER A 683 -2.12 8.23 -33.63
C SER A 683 -1.38 8.78 -32.40
N LEU A 684 -2.08 9.36 -31.43
CA LEU A 684 -1.53 9.85 -30.15
C LEU A 684 -0.88 8.74 -29.28
N LEU A 685 -1.19 7.47 -29.53
CA LEU A 685 -0.56 6.33 -28.84
C LEU A 685 0.80 5.93 -29.44
N PHE A 686 1.15 6.47 -30.61
CA PHE A 686 2.41 6.23 -31.30
C PHE A 686 3.34 7.44 -31.14
N GLY A 687 4.64 7.20 -31.06
CA GLY A 687 5.63 8.26 -30.88
C GLY A 687 5.67 9.23 -32.07
N ALA A 688 6.12 10.47 -31.83
CA ALA A 688 6.19 11.55 -32.84
C ALA A 688 7.31 11.36 -33.91
N GLY A 689 7.48 10.13 -34.39
CA GLY A 689 8.45 9.71 -35.41
C GLY A 689 8.07 8.43 -36.15
N GLU A 690 6.86 7.89 -35.96
CA GLU A 690 6.32 6.79 -36.77
C GLU A 690 5.25 7.33 -37.74
N ASP A 691 5.51 7.25 -39.05
CA ASP A 691 4.58 7.65 -40.12
C ASP A 691 3.44 6.62 -40.28
N THR A 692 2.55 6.53 -39.28
CA THR A 692 1.42 5.58 -39.27
C THR A 692 0.25 6.02 -40.16
N GLU A 693 0.49 6.18 -41.47
CA GLU A 693 -0.57 6.36 -42.48
C GLU A 693 -1.35 5.06 -42.81
N VAL A 694 -0.95 3.92 -42.22
CA VAL A 694 -1.66 2.65 -42.32
C VAL A 694 -2.35 2.34 -40.99
N ALA A 695 -3.62 1.93 -41.06
CA ALA A 695 -4.42 1.58 -39.89
C ALA A 695 -3.85 0.36 -39.14
N ALA A 696 -3.00 0.61 -38.15
CA ALA A 696 -2.52 -0.39 -37.22
C ALA A 696 -3.71 -1.02 -36.45
N SER A 697 -3.64 -2.33 -36.20
CA SER A 697 -4.60 -3.01 -35.33
C SER A 697 -4.22 -2.81 -33.86
N TRP A 698 -5.21 -2.93 -32.96
CA TRP A 698 -4.97 -2.91 -31.52
C TRP A 698 -4.01 -4.03 -31.09
N THR A 699 -2.91 -3.64 -30.45
CA THR A 699 -1.94 -4.55 -29.84
C THR A 699 -2.20 -4.69 -28.34
N GLU A 700 -1.71 -5.76 -27.71
CA GLU A 700 -1.93 -5.94 -26.27
C GLU A 700 -1.27 -4.82 -25.44
N GLU A 701 -0.16 -4.24 -25.90
CA GLU A 701 0.50 -3.12 -25.23
C GLU A 701 -0.25 -1.79 -25.45
N THR A 702 -0.73 -1.47 -26.65
CA THR A 702 -1.51 -0.22 -26.88
C THR A 702 -2.83 -0.20 -26.11
N VAL A 703 -3.49 -1.36 -25.98
CA VAL A 703 -4.65 -1.50 -25.09
C VAL A 703 -4.26 -1.32 -23.62
N ARG A 704 -3.09 -1.82 -23.22
CA ARG A 704 -2.59 -1.70 -21.84
C ARG A 704 -2.16 -0.26 -21.51
N GLN A 705 -1.58 0.46 -22.46
CA GLN A 705 -1.25 1.90 -22.37
C GLN A 705 -2.48 2.74 -22.03
N CYS A 706 -3.62 2.49 -22.68
CA CYS A 706 -4.90 3.15 -22.40
C CYS A 706 -5.45 2.86 -21.00
N LEU A 707 -5.05 1.74 -20.39
CA LEU A 707 -5.61 1.24 -19.13
C LEU A 707 -4.71 1.46 -17.90
N TYR A 708 -3.42 1.75 -18.06
CA TYR A 708 -2.46 1.81 -16.95
C TYR A 708 -2.88 2.76 -15.82
N LEU A 709 -3.16 4.03 -16.15
CA LEU A 709 -3.60 5.01 -15.15
C LEU A 709 -4.94 4.61 -14.55
N TYR A 710 -5.90 4.30 -15.40
CA TYR A 710 -7.27 3.99 -15.04
C TYR A 710 -7.36 2.82 -14.04
N LEU A 711 -6.75 1.68 -14.36
CA LEU A 711 -6.70 0.51 -13.49
C LEU A 711 -5.89 0.74 -12.20
N SER A 712 -5.03 1.77 -12.18
CA SER A 712 -4.32 2.18 -10.97
C SER A 712 -5.21 3.03 -10.04
N LEU A 713 -6.20 3.75 -10.56
CA LEU A 713 -7.14 4.56 -9.79
C LEU A 713 -8.37 3.76 -9.31
N LEU A 714 -8.76 2.74 -10.06
CA LEU A 714 -9.93 1.89 -9.77
C LEU A 714 -10.00 1.30 -8.33
N PRO A 715 -8.90 0.94 -7.64
CA PRO A 715 -8.94 0.54 -6.23
C PRO A 715 -9.20 1.68 -5.23
N ILE A 716 -9.09 2.95 -5.67
CA ILE A 716 -9.20 4.17 -4.86
C ILE A 716 -10.57 4.84 -5.06
N ASN A 717 -11.05 4.90 -6.30
CA ASN A 717 -12.43 5.28 -6.63
C ASN A 717 -13.13 4.11 -7.32
N HIS A 718 -14.06 3.49 -6.60
CA HIS A 718 -14.72 2.26 -7.03
C HIS A 718 -15.83 2.52 -8.07
N CYS A 719 -16.43 3.70 -8.05
CA CYS A 719 -17.49 4.14 -8.96
C CYS A 719 -17.08 4.01 -10.44
N LEU A 720 -15.77 4.18 -10.72
CA LEU A 720 -15.18 4.02 -12.05
C LEU A 720 -15.50 2.64 -12.67
N VAL A 721 -15.75 1.59 -11.88
CA VAL A 721 -16.02 0.24 -12.43
C VAL A 721 -17.23 0.19 -13.37
N HIS A 722 -18.18 1.12 -13.23
CA HIS A 722 -19.33 1.25 -14.13
C HIS A 722 -18.95 1.77 -15.52
N GLU A 723 -18.07 2.76 -15.61
CA GLU A 723 -17.52 3.28 -16.88
C GLU A 723 -16.67 2.21 -17.59
N LEU A 724 -15.89 1.44 -16.83
CA LEU A 724 -15.15 0.29 -17.38
C LEU A 724 -16.11 -0.77 -17.94
N ALA A 725 -17.22 -1.04 -17.27
CA ALA A 725 -18.23 -1.97 -17.76
C ALA A 725 -18.93 -1.44 -19.02
N ALA A 726 -19.21 -0.13 -19.11
CA ALA A 726 -19.78 0.50 -20.30
C ALA A 726 -18.85 0.35 -21.51
N VAL A 727 -17.61 0.85 -21.44
CA VAL A 727 -16.61 0.69 -22.51
C VAL A 727 -16.34 -0.79 -22.82
N TYR A 728 -16.35 -1.66 -21.81
CA TYR A 728 -16.22 -3.11 -22.04
C TYR A 728 -17.39 -3.67 -22.85
N THR A 729 -18.63 -3.16 -22.77
CA THR A 729 -19.70 -3.68 -23.64
C THR A 729 -19.46 -3.37 -25.12
N GLU A 730 -18.96 -2.17 -25.44
CA GLU A 730 -18.76 -1.69 -26.81
C GLU A 730 -17.46 -2.20 -27.45
N ALA A 731 -16.41 -2.42 -26.66
CA ALA A 731 -15.08 -2.82 -27.13
C ALA A 731 -15.05 -4.11 -27.98
N ILE A 732 -14.08 -4.23 -28.89
CA ILE A 732 -13.87 -5.43 -29.73
C ILE A 732 -13.38 -6.64 -28.92
N ALA A 733 -13.49 -7.84 -29.51
CA ALA A 733 -13.21 -9.11 -28.82
C ALA A 733 -11.79 -9.24 -28.27
N ASP A 734 -10.78 -8.67 -28.95
CA ASP A 734 -9.38 -8.75 -28.52
C ASP A 734 -9.09 -7.80 -27.35
N ILE A 735 -9.61 -6.57 -27.39
CA ILE A 735 -9.61 -5.64 -26.24
C ILE A 735 -10.29 -6.27 -25.03
N LYS A 736 -11.46 -6.91 -25.23
CA LYS A 736 -12.18 -7.65 -24.18
C LYS A 736 -11.32 -8.75 -23.54
N ARG A 737 -10.47 -9.45 -24.30
CA ARG A 737 -9.52 -10.43 -23.73
C ARG A 737 -8.39 -9.74 -22.95
N SER A 738 -7.83 -8.65 -23.46
CA SER A 738 -6.78 -7.88 -22.78
C SER A 738 -7.26 -7.35 -21.43
N VAL A 739 -8.44 -6.74 -21.36
CA VAL A 739 -9.05 -6.25 -20.10
C VAL A 739 -9.18 -7.37 -19.07
N LEU A 740 -9.71 -8.54 -19.46
CA LEU A 740 -9.90 -9.69 -18.55
C LEU A 740 -8.59 -10.27 -17.98
N ARG A 741 -7.44 -10.01 -18.62
CA ARG A 741 -6.10 -10.37 -18.10
C ARG A 741 -5.63 -9.38 -17.03
N VAL A 742 -5.72 -8.07 -17.31
CA VAL A 742 -5.12 -7.02 -16.47
C VAL A 742 -5.98 -6.63 -15.24
N ILE A 743 -7.28 -6.89 -15.27
CA ILE A 743 -8.23 -6.48 -14.22
C ILE A 743 -8.08 -7.23 -12.88
N GLU A 744 -7.23 -8.26 -12.81
CA GLU A 744 -7.06 -9.09 -11.61
C GLU A 744 -6.50 -8.35 -10.38
N GLN A 745 -5.46 -7.54 -10.55
CA GLN A 745 -4.88 -6.79 -9.42
C GLN A 745 -5.81 -5.65 -8.92
N PRO A 746 -6.44 -4.83 -9.81
CA PRO A 746 -7.38 -3.80 -9.37
C PRO A 746 -8.56 -4.33 -8.56
N ILE A 747 -9.23 -5.41 -9.00
CA ILE A 747 -10.41 -5.96 -8.33
C ILE A 747 -10.07 -6.52 -6.94
N ARG A 748 -8.89 -7.15 -6.77
CA ARG A 748 -8.41 -7.55 -5.43
C ARG A 748 -8.16 -6.33 -4.52
N GLY A 749 -7.78 -5.18 -5.09
CA GLY A 749 -7.61 -3.93 -4.34
C GLY A 749 -8.91 -3.25 -3.92
N MET A 750 -10.03 -3.47 -4.64
CA MET A 750 -11.35 -2.95 -4.27
C MET A 750 -12.01 -3.75 -3.14
N GLY A 751 -11.82 -5.08 -3.14
CA GLY A 751 -12.40 -5.98 -2.15
C GLY A 751 -13.88 -6.32 -2.40
N MET A 752 -14.38 -7.36 -1.72
CA MET A 752 -15.74 -7.90 -1.94
C MET A 752 -16.87 -7.13 -1.23
N SER A 753 -16.53 -6.12 -0.43
CA SER A 753 -17.45 -5.21 0.26
C SER A 753 -17.59 -3.85 -0.42
N SER A 754 -17.10 -3.72 -1.66
CA SER A 754 -17.24 -2.51 -2.48
C SER A 754 -18.71 -2.37 -2.94
N PRO A 755 -19.41 -1.26 -2.63
CA PRO A 755 -20.80 -1.09 -3.00
C PRO A 755 -20.99 -1.01 -4.52
N ASP A 756 -20.06 -0.39 -5.25
CA ASP A 756 -20.08 -0.27 -6.71
C ASP A 756 -19.90 -1.62 -7.40
N LEU A 757 -19.10 -2.53 -6.83
CA LEU A 757 -19.00 -3.91 -7.33
C LEU A 757 -20.29 -4.70 -7.09
N LEU A 758 -20.95 -4.52 -5.96
CA LEU A 758 -22.25 -5.15 -5.70
C LEU A 758 -23.34 -4.58 -6.63
N LEU A 759 -23.33 -3.27 -6.86
CA LEU A 759 -24.22 -2.59 -7.81
C LEU A 759 -23.97 -3.03 -9.26
N LEU A 760 -22.70 -3.26 -9.64
CA LEU A 760 -22.33 -3.80 -10.96
C LEU A 760 -22.75 -5.27 -11.14
N VAL A 761 -22.77 -6.07 -10.07
CA VAL A 761 -23.34 -7.43 -10.12
C VAL A 761 -24.85 -7.37 -10.32
N GLU A 762 -25.55 -6.52 -9.58
CA GLU A 762 -27.01 -6.38 -9.65
C GLU A 762 -27.50 -5.82 -11.00
N TYR A 763 -26.85 -4.75 -11.48
CA TYR A 763 -27.20 -4.02 -12.70
C TYR A 763 -26.21 -4.25 -13.85
N CYS A 764 -25.56 -5.42 -13.91
CA CYS A 764 -24.60 -5.83 -14.93
C CYS A 764 -25.00 -5.36 -16.35
N PRO A 765 -24.20 -4.57 -17.09
CA PRO A 765 -24.52 -4.21 -18.47
C PRO A 765 -24.65 -5.41 -19.41
N LYS A 766 -25.41 -5.29 -20.51
CA LYS A 766 -25.56 -6.37 -21.51
C LYS A 766 -24.29 -6.48 -22.35
N GLY A 767 -23.62 -7.62 -22.32
CA GLY A 767 -22.28 -7.82 -22.89
C GLY A 767 -21.15 -7.75 -21.85
N ALA A 768 -21.44 -7.39 -20.59
CA ALA A 768 -20.48 -7.38 -19.49
C ALA A 768 -20.49 -8.68 -18.66
N GLU A 769 -21.28 -9.68 -19.05
CA GLU A 769 -21.44 -10.94 -18.31
C GLU A 769 -20.10 -11.67 -18.07
N THR A 770 -19.17 -11.62 -19.02
CA THR A 770 -17.81 -12.17 -18.89
C THR A 770 -16.91 -11.36 -17.96
N LEU A 771 -17.09 -10.03 -17.91
CA LEU A 771 -16.37 -9.14 -17.00
C LEU A 771 -16.79 -9.41 -15.55
N VAL A 772 -18.09 -9.41 -15.27
CA VAL A 772 -18.65 -9.71 -13.95
C VAL A 772 -18.27 -11.12 -13.51
N THR A 773 -18.38 -12.12 -14.40
CA THR A 773 -17.91 -13.50 -14.09
C THR A 773 -16.44 -13.53 -13.67
N ARG A 774 -15.56 -12.81 -14.37
CA ARG A 774 -14.13 -12.74 -14.03
C ARG A 774 -13.89 -12.04 -12.69
N CYS A 775 -14.59 -10.93 -12.42
CA CYS A 775 -14.51 -10.22 -11.14
C CYS A 775 -14.94 -11.11 -9.97
N LEU A 776 -16.06 -11.83 -10.10
CA LEU A 776 -16.53 -12.79 -9.10
C LEU A 776 -15.49 -13.89 -8.80
N HIS A 777 -14.86 -14.47 -9.83
CA HIS A 777 -13.78 -15.44 -9.63
C HIS A 777 -12.58 -14.81 -8.89
N ILE A 778 -12.18 -13.58 -9.22
CA ILE A 778 -11.04 -12.89 -8.58
C ILE A 778 -11.30 -12.64 -7.08
N LEU A 779 -12.52 -12.23 -6.72
CA LEU A 779 -12.92 -11.94 -5.33
C LEU A 779 -13.05 -13.21 -4.47
N THR A 780 -13.43 -14.35 -5.07
CA THR A 780 -13.72 -15.63 -4.38
C THR A 780 -12.65 -16.71 -4.61
N ASP A 781 -11.47 -16.31 -5.07
CA ASP A 781 -10.34 -17.20 -5.39
C ASP A 781 -9.71 -17.82 -4.13
N LYS A 782 -9.61 -17.02 -3.05
CA LYS A 782 -8.86 -17.35 -1.81
C LYS A 782 -9.60 -16.98 -0.52
N VAL A 783 -10.83 -16.48 -0.64
CA VAL A 783 -11.65 -15.95 0.46
C VAL A 783 -13.09 -16.41 0.22
N PRO A 784 -13.83 -16.90 1.24
CA PRO A 784 -15.23 -17.24 1.07
C PRO A 784 -16.08 -16.02 0.67
N PRO A 785 -17.14 -16.19 -0.14
CA PRO A 785 -17.99 -15.10 -0.59
C PRO A 785 -18.78 -14.47 0.57
N SER A 786 -18.95 -13.15 0.56
CA SER A 786 -19.84 -12.44 1.48
C SER A 786 -21.32 -12.75 1.20
N PRO A 787 -22.21 -12.75 2.21
CA PRO A 787 -23.63 -13.08 2.02
C PRO A 787 -24.34 -12.12 1.06
N GLU A 788 -23.99 -10.83 1.10
CA GLU A 788 -24.49 -9.80 0.18
C GLU A 788 -24.12 -10.11 -1.28
N LEU A 789 -22.88 -10.54 -1.54
CA LEU A 789 -22.43 -10.93 -2.87
C LEU A 789 -23.16 -12.19 -3.37
N VAL A 790 -23.38 -13.16 -2.48
CA VAL A 790 -24.19 -14.36 -2.79
C VAL A 790 -25.61 -13.96 -3.20
N GLU A 791 -26.23 -13.04 -2.47
CA GLU A 791 -27.59 -12.56 -2.76
C GLU A 791 -27.69 -11.86 -4.12
N ARG A 792 -26.82 -10.88 -4.41
CA ARG A 792 -26.85 -10.18 -5.71
C ARG A 792 -26.54 -11.13 -6.89
N VAL A 793 -25.66 -12.13 -6.72
CA VAL A 793 -25.40 -13.15 -7.75
C VAL A 793 -26.58 -14.12 -7.91
N ARG A 794 -27.23 -14.54 -6.81
CA ARG A 794 -28.48 -15.32 -6.84
C ARG A 794 -29.56 -14.58 -7.63
N ASP A 795 -29.71 -13.29 -7.39
CA ASP A 795 -30.70 -12.46 -8.07
C ASP A 795 -30.38 -12.29 -9.56
N LEU A 796 -29.13 -11.99 -9.93
CA LEU A 796 -28.70 -11.92 -11.32
C LEU A 796 -28.97 -13.24 -12.08
N TYR A 797 -28.70 -14.37 -11.44
CA TYR A 797 -28.92 -15.70 -11.99
C TYR A 797 -30.41 -15.98 -12.32
N HIS A 798 -31.30 -15.65 -11.39
CA HIS A 798 -32.74 -15.92 -11.54
C HIS A 798 -33.45 -14.86 -12.40
N LYS A 799 -33.10 -13.58 -12.26
CA LYS A 799 -33.76 -12.47 -12.96
C LYS A 799 -33.33 -12.36 -14.43
N ARG A 800 -32.10 -12.79 -14.78
CA ARG A 800 -31.53 -12.43 -16.09
C ARG A 800 -30.57 -13.43 -16.75
N VAL A 801 -29.62 -14.05 -16.03
CA VAL A 801 -28.54 -14.84 -16.65
C VAL A 801 -28.51 -16.29 -16.14
N PRO A 802 -29.28 -17.22 -16.74
CA PRO A 802 -29.43 -18.59 -16.23
C PRO A 802 -28.23 -19.52 -16.49
N ASP A 803 -27.06 -19.00 -16.89
CA ASP A 803 -25.83 -19.78 -17.04
C ASP A 803 -25.25 -20.14 -15.68
N VAL A 804 -25.20 -21.43 -15.38
CA VAL A 804 -24.80 -21.95 -14.07
C VAL A 804 -23.36 -21.61 -13.69
N ARG A 805 -22.52 -21.16 -14.64
CA ARG A 805 -21.15 -20.70 -14.37
C ARG A 805 -21.08 -19.47 -13.47
N PHE A 806 -22.12 -18.64 -13.42
CA PHE A 806 -22.22 -17.52 -12.46
C PHE A 806 -22.26 -17.98 -11.00
N LEU A 807 -22.75 -19.19 -10.73
CA LEU A 807 -22.85 -19.74 -9.38
C LEU A 807 -21.54 -20.37 -8.88
N ILE A 808 -20.56 -20.64 -9.75
CA ILE A 808 -19.31 -21.33 -9.38
C ILE A 808 -18.43 -20.51 -8.42
N PRO A 809 -18.23 -19.19 -8.61
CA PRO A 809 -17.51 -18.35 -7.64
C PRO A 809 -18.11 -18.38 -6.23
N VAL A 810 -19.43 -18.20 -6.16
CA VAL A 810 -20.17 -18.03 -4.89
C VAL A 810 -20.67 -19.36 -4.29
N ILE A 811 -20.30 -20.51 -4.86
CA ILE A 811 -20.98 -21.79 -4.60
C ILE A 811 -20.94 -22.23 -3.12
N ASN A 812 -19.91 -21.82 -2.37
CA ASN A 812 -19.77 -22.15 -0.96
C ASN A 812 -20.64 -21.30 -0.02
N GLY A 813 -21.21 -20.18 -0.51
CA GLY A 813 -22.16 -19.35 0.24
C GLY A 813 -23.64 -19.62 -0.07
N LEU A 814 -23.94 -20.47 -1.08
CA LEU A 814 -25.30 -20.87 -1.43
C LEU A 814 -25.86 -21.89 -0.44
N GLU A 815 -27.18 -21.94 -0.29
CA GLU A 815 -27.79 -22.97 0.54
C GLU A 815 -27.63 -24.38 -0.07
N LYS A 816 -27.57 -25.39 0.81
CA LYS A 816 -27.60 -26.82 0.44
C LYS A 816 -28.68 -27.17 -0.60
N ASN A 817 -29.87 -26.60 -0.47
CA ASN A 817 -30.98 -26.82 -1.40
C ASN A 817 -30.74 -26.19 -2.78
N GLU A 818 -30.11 -25.02 -2.84
CA GLU A 818 -29.75 -24.34 -4.08
C GLU A 818 -28.64 -25.10 -4.83
N VAL A 819 -27.60 -25.53 -4.11
CA VAL A 819 -26.49 -26.31 -4.68
C VAL A 819 -27.00 -27.64 -5.27
N ILE A 820 -27.88 -28.35 -4.56
CA ILE A 820 -28.50 -29.60 -5.07
C ILE A 820 -29.36 -29.34 -6.32
N GLN A 821 -30.04 -28.20 -6.43
CA GLN A 821 -30.79 -27.81 -7.63
C GLN A 821 -29.89 -27.41 -8.81
N ALA A 822 -28.73 -26.79 -8.54
CA ALA A 822 -27.74 -26.43 -9.55
C ALA A 822 -26.91 -27.63 -10.04
N LEU A 823 -26.69 -28.64 -9.19
CA LEU A 823 -25.81 -29.79 -9.45
C LEU A 823 -26.06 -30.50 -10.81
N PRO A 824 -27.31 -30.76 -11.27
CA PRO A 824 -27.57 -31.40 -12.58
C PRO A 824 -27.21 -30.51 -13.79
N LYS A 825 -27.05 -29.20 -13.61
CA LYS A 825 -26.50 -28.27 -14.62
C LYS A 825 -24.97 -28.24 -14.53
N LEU A 826 -24.40 -28.16 -13.32
CA LEU A 826 -22.95 -28.12 -13.07
C LEU A 826 -22.22 -29.35 -13.64
N ILE A 827 -22.73 -30.57 -13.42
CA ILE A 827 -22.06 -31.80 -13.88
C ILE A 827 -22.09 -32.03 -15.42
N LYS A 828 -22.76 -31.14 -16.17
CA LYS A 828 -22.75 -31.14 -17.65
C LYS A 828 -21.67 -30.24 -18.25
N LEU A 829 -20.95 -29.48 -17.42
CA LEU A 829 -19.83 -28.64 -17.85
C LEU A 829 -18.60 -29.48 -18.23
N ASN A 830 -17.55 -28.81 -18.72
CA ASN A 830 -16.26 -29.46 -19.01
C ASN A 830 -15.72 -30.17 -17.75
N PRO A 831 -15.22 -31.42 -17.83
CA PRO A 831 -14.69 -32.17 -16.67
C PRO A 831 -13.68 -31.41 -15.80
N ILE A 832 -12.88 -30.50 -16.38
CA ILE A 832 -11.94 -29.65 -15.62
C ILE A 832 -12.71 -28.71 -14.69
N VAL A 833 -13.75 -28.05 -15.21
CA VAL A 833 -14.63 -27.16 -14.43
C VAL A 833 -15.45 -27.95 -13.40
N VAL A 834 -15.90 -29.16 -13.74
CA VAL A 834 -16.57 -30.05 -12.76
C VAL A 834 -15.62 -30.42 -11.60
N LYS A 835 -14.33 -30.67 -11.89
CA LYS A 835 -13.33 -30.88 -10.84
C LYS A 835 -13.11 -29.61 -9.99
N GLU A 836 -13.02 -28.42 -10.60
CA GLU A 836 -12.90 -27.17 -9.83
C GLU A 836 -14.11 -26.94 -8.90
N VAL A 837 -15.33 -27.12 -9.42
CA VAL A 837 -16.58 -27.05 -8.64
C VAL A 837 -16.56 -28.01 -7.46
N PHE A 838 -16.09 -29.24 -7.67
CA PHE A 838 -15.95 -30.22 -6.58
C PHE A 838 -14.84 -29.83 -5.60
N ASN A 839 -13.72 -29.28 -6.04
CA ASN A 839 -12.66 -28.80 -5.15
C ASN A 839 -13.11 -27.59 -4.31
N ARG A 840 -13.93 -26.68 -4.85
CA ARG A 840 -14.57 -25.59 -4.10
C ARG A 840 -15.51 -26.16 -3.02
N LEU A 841 -16.45 -27.02 -3.42
CA LEU A 841 -17.43 -27.67 -2.52
C LEU A 841 -16.81 -28.58 -1.46
N LEU A 842 -15.71 -29.26 -1.76
CA LEU A 842 -15.00 -30.14 -0.80
C LEU A 842 -13.96 -29.38 0.03
N GLY A 843 -13.83 -28.06 -0.16
CA GLY A 843 -12.90 -27.20 0.57
C GLY A 843 -11.41 -27.33 0.19
N THR A 844 -11.06 -28.25 -0.73
CA THR A 844 -9.66 -28.66 -1.01
C THR A 844 -8.78 -27.60 -1.67
N GLN A 845 -9.33 -26.45 -2.04
CA GLN A 845 -8.57 -25.27 -2.52
C GLN A 845 -7.97 -24.43 -1.38
N HIS A 846 -8.52 -24.48 -0.16
CA HIS A 846 -8.13 -23.57 0.91
C HIS A 846 -6.98 -24.16 1.72
N SER A 847 -5.87 -23.41 1.79
CA SER A 847 -4.72 -23.76 2.63
C SER A 847 -5.07 -23.70 4.12
N GLU A 848 -4.29 -24.40 4.94
CA GLU A 848 -4.56 -24.70 6.34
C GLU A 848 -4.85 -23.44 7.18
N GLY A 849 -6.01 -23.36 7.84
CA GLY A 849 -6.28 -22.27 8.80
C GLY A 849 -7.73 -21.88 9.09
N SER A 850 -8.72 -22.37 8.34
CA SER A 850 -10.14 -22.05 8.60
C SER A 850 -11.06 -23.25 8.43
N PRO A 851 -12.10 -23.43 9.29
CA PRO A 851 -13.11 -24.45 9.09
C PRO A 851 -13.90 -24.14 7.81
N SER A 852 -13.97 -25.11 6.90
CA SER A 852 -14.63 -24.92 5.61
C SER A 852 -16.14 -24.79 5.76
N MET A 853 -16.64 -23.56 5.63
CA MET A 853 -18.07 -23.26 5.40
C MET A 853 -18.46 -23.80 4.01
N SER A 854 -18.67 -25.11 3.91
CA SER A 854 -19.23 -25.77 2.73
C SER A 854 -20.69 -26.14 2.99
N PRO A 855 -21.61 -25.90 2.03
CA PRO A 855 -23.01 -26.28 2.15
C PRO A 855 -23.28 -27.77 1.95
N LEU A 856 -22.25 -28.59 1.62
CA LEU A 856 -22.36 -30.04 1.46
C LEU A 856 -21.13 -30.75 2.02
N THR A 857 -21.32 -31.69 2.95
CA THR A 857 -20.26 -32.64 3.29
C THR A 857 -19.94 -33.56 2.09
N PRO A 858 -18.75 -34.18 2.02
CA PRO A 858 -18.41 -35.10 0.93
C PRO A 858 -19.40 -36.26 0.79
N GLY A 859 -19.92 -36.77 1.91
CA GLY A 859 -20.95 -37.81 1.91
C GLY A 859 -22.25 -37.34 1.27
N GLU A 860 -22.72 -36.15 1.64
CA GLU A 860 -23.95 -35.57 1.08
C GLU A 860 -23.83 -35.23 -0.39
N LEU A 861 -22.66 -34.75 -0.87
CA LEU A 861 -22.43 -34.53 -2.30
C LEU A 861 -22.55 -35.84 -3.10
N LEU A 862 -21.93 -36.92 -2.60
CA LEU A 862 -22.00 -38.23 -3.26
C LEU A 862 -23.42 -38.82 -3.22
N ILE A 863 -24.19 -38.59 -2.15
CA ILE A 863 -25.61 -38.97 -2.06
C ILE A 863 -26.47 -38.11 -3.00
N ALA A 864 -26.24 -36.80 -3.07
CA ALA A 864 -26.95 -35.89 -3.96
C ALA A 864 -26.79 -36.33 -5.43
N LEU A 865 -25.57 -36.72 -5.85
CA LEU A 865 -25.31 -37.29 -7.17
C LEU A 865 -26.12 -38.58 -7.46
N HIS A 866 -26.34 -39.43 -6.46
CA HIS A 866 -27.17 -40.64 -6.60
C HIS A 866 -28.67 -40.33 -6.69
N ASN A 867 -29.10 -39.20 -6.12
CA ASN A 867 -30.49 -38.75 -6.08
C ASN A 867 -30.87 -37.85 -7.28
N ILE A 868 -29.94 -37.56 -8.21
CA ILE A 868 -30.25 -36.84 -9.44
C ILE A 868 -31.18 -37.68 -10.32
N ASP A 869 -32.36 -37.15 -10.61
CA ASP A 869 -33.29 -37.75 -11.56
C ASP A 869 -32.69 -37.84 -12.97
N SER A 870 -32.73 -39.06 -13.51
CA SER A 870 -32.42 -39.43 -14.89
C SER A 870 -33.11 -38.59 -15.98
N SER A 871 -34.24 -37.93 -15.68
CA SER A 871 -34.87 -36.98 -16.61
C SER A 871 -34.09 -35.66 -16.72
N LYS A 872 -33.40 -35.24 -15.66
CA LYS A 872 -32.71 -33.95 -15.54
C LYS A 872 -31.26 -34.02 -16.01
N CYS A 873 -30.58 -35.15 -15.81
CA CYS A 873 -29.21 -35.36 -16.29
C CYS A 873 -28.99 -36.78 -16.80
N ASP A 874 -28.16 -36.93 -17.83
CA ASP A 874 -27.84 -38.23 -18.38
C ASP A 874 -26.96 -39.06 -17.43
N MET A 875 -27.14 -40.38 -17.49
CA MET A 875 -26.45 -41.32 -16.61
C MET A 875 -24.92 -41.37 -16.84
N LYS A 876 -24.41 -40.96 -18.01
CA LYS A 876 -22.96 -40.94 -18.25
C LYS A 876 -22.30 -39.78 -17.51
N SER A 877 -22.93 -38.61 -17.48
CA SER A 877 -22.46 -37.44 -16.72
C SER A 877 -22.52 -37.68 -15.21
N ILE A 878 -23.60 -38.29 -14.70
CA ILE A 878 -23.69 -38.68 -13.27
C ILE A 878 -22.60 -39.71 -12.91
N ILE A 879 -22.34 -40.71 -13.76
CA ILE A 879 -21.25 -41.68 -13.55
C ILE A 879 -19.87 -41.01 -13.60
N LYS A 880 -19.63 -40.06 -14.52
CA LYS A 880 -18.37 -39.29 -14.57
C LYS A 880 -18.15 -38.50 -13.28
N ALA A 881 -19.15 -37.74 -12.83
CA ALA A 881 -19.13 -37.02 -11.57
C ALA A 881 -18.84 -37.95 -10.38
N THR A 882 -19.57 -39.07 -10.27
CA THR A 882 -19.34 -40.10 -9.24
C THR A 882 -17.90 -40.62 -9.25
N ASN A 883 -17.31 -40.86 -10.43
CA ASN A 883 -15.91 -41.30 -10.56
C ASN A 883 -14.91 -40.21 -10.14
N LEU A 884 -15.20 -38.92 -10.34
CA LEU A 884 -14.34 -37.82 -9.87
C LEU A 884 -14.27 -37.79 -8.33
N CYS A 885 -15.40 -37.98 -7.64
CA CYS A 885 -15.42 -38.12 -6.18
C CYS A 885 -14.49 -39.25 -5.71
N PHE A 886 -14.61 -40.44 -6.32
CA PHE A 886 -13.72 -41.58 -6.03
C PHE A 886 -12.24 -41.37 -6.43
N GLY A 887 -11.90 -40.31 -7.17
CA GLY A 887 -10.52 -39.91 -7.43
C GLY A 887 -9.83 -39.29 -6.22
N GLU A 888 -10.56 -38.50 -5.43
CA GLU A 888 -10.04 -37.72 -4.30
C GLU A 888 -9.97 -38.57 -3.02
N LYS A 889 -9.02 -39.53 -3.01
CA LYS A 889 -8.87 -40.57 -1.98
C LYS A 889 -8.68 -40.05 -0.55
N ASN A 890 -8.17 -38.82 -0.41
CA ASN A 890 -7.93 -38.19 0.89
C ASN A 890 -9.24 -37.68 1.53
N VAL A 891 -10.27 -37.44 0.72
CA VAL A 891 -11.58 -36.93 1.15
C VAL A 891 -12.59 -38.07 1.31
N TYR A 892 -12.63 -39.00 0.34
CA TYR A 892 -13.58 -40.12 0.34
C TYR A 892 -12.98 -41.35 1.03
N THR A 893 -12.76 -41.22 2.34
CA THR A 893 -12.22 -42.29 3.19
C THR A 893 -13.19 -43.48 3.33
N SER A 894 -12.68 -44.60 3.86
CA SER A 894 -13.52 -45.78 4.14
C SER A 894 -14.68 -45.51 5.11
N GLU A 895 -14.56 -44.51 5.98
CA GLU A 895 -15.60 -44.13 6.95
C GLU A 895 -16.71 -43.31 6.28
N VAL A 896 -16.32 -42.29 5.49
CA VAL A 896 -17.25 -41.48 4.69
C VAL A 896 -18.05 -42.36 3.73
N LEU A 897 -17.36 -43.28 3.04
CA LEU A 897 -18.00 -44.22 2.12
C LEU A 897 -18.92 -45.23 2.85
N ALA A 898 -18.59 -45.63 4.08
CA ALA A 898 -19.47 -46.50 4.88
C ALA A 898 -20.79 -45.80 5.24
N VAL A 899 -20.73 -44.53 5.68
CA VAL A 899 -21.92 -43.70 5.97
C VAL A 899 -22.77 -43.51 4.71
N VAL A 900 -22.15 -43.19 3.57
CA VAL A 900 -22.84 -43.05 2.28
C VAL A 900 -23.56 -44.34 1.87
N MET A 901 -22.87 -45.48 1.94
CA MET A 901 -23.48 -46.77 1.60
C MET A 901 -24.64 -47.16 2.54
N GLN A 902 -24.53 -46.82 3.83
CA GLN A 902 -25.62 -47.03 4.80
C GLN A 902 -26.87 -46.22 4.41
N GLN A 903 -26.71 -44.91 4.19
CA GLN A 903 -27.83 -44.01 3.88
C GLN A 903 -28.47 -44.34 2.52
N LEU A 904 -27.68 -44.65 1.49
CA LEU A 904 -28.20 -45.06 0.17
C LEU A 904 -28.94 -46.41 0.20
N MET A 905 -28.58 -47.32 1.10
CA MET A 905 -29.31 -48.57 1.33
C MET A 905 -30.67 -48.32 2.03
N GLU A 906 -30.73 -47.34 2.93
CA GLU A 906 -31.93 -47.06 3.73
C GLU A 906 -33.04 -46.35 2.95
N GLN A 907 -32.71 -45.68 1.84
CA GLN A 907 -33.67 -45.08 0.91
C GLN A 907 -34.65 -46.10 0.28
N THR A 908 -35.81 -45.57 -0.16
CA THR A 908 -36.84 -46.28 -0.94
C THR A 908 -37.49 -45.30 -1.92
N PRO A 909 -37.47 -45.53 -3.24
CA PRO A 909 -36.84 -46.64 -3.97
C PRO A 909 -35.31 -46.67 -3.81
N LEU A 910 -34.68 -47.81 -4.14
CA LEU A 910 -33.21 -47.95 -4.08
C LEU A 910 -32.53 -47.23 -5.26
N PRO A 911 -31.49 -46.41 -5.02
CA PRO A 911 -30.76 -45.71 -6.09
C PRO A 911 -30.12 -46.67 -7.10
N ILE A 912 -30.25 -46.35 -8.39
CA ILE A 912 -29.78 -47.19 -9.51
C ILE A 912 -28.25 -47.42 -9.43
N LEU A 913 -27.49 -46.42 -8.95
CA LEU A 913 -26.03 -46.47 -8.85
C LEU A 913 -25.51 -47.06 -7.52
N LEU A 914 -26.36 -47.37 -6.53
CA LEU A 914 -25.95 -47.89 -5.21
C LEU A 914 -24.92 -49.01 -5.31
N MET A 915 -25.23 -50.07 -6.08
CA MET A 915 -24.33 -51.22 -6.18
C MET A 915 -23.05 -50.95 -6.98
N ARG A 916 -23.01 -49.92 -7.84
CA ARG A 916 -21.75 -49.46 -8.45
C ARG A 916 -20.85 -48.88 -7.36
N THR A 917 -21.39 -47.99 -6.55
CA THR A 917 -20.70 -47.32 -5.44
C THR A 917 -20.25 -48.30 -4.36
N VAL A 918 -21.04 -49.32 -4.05
CA VAL A 918 -20.64 -50.44 -3.16
C VAL A 918 -19.45 -51.22 -3.72
N ILE A 919 -19.51 -51.63 -5.00
CA ILE A 919 -18.40 -52.37 -5.64
C ILE A 919 -17.14 -51.49 -5.76
N GLN A 920 -17.29 -50.19 -6.06
CA GLN A 920 -16.19 -49.24 -6.22
C GLN A 920 -15.51 -48.94 -4.87
N SER A 921 -16.29 -48.70 -3.80
CA SER A 921 -15.79 -48.53 -2.43
C SER A 921 -15.06 -49.76 -1.93
N LEU A 922 -15.58 -50.96 -2.20
CA LEU A 922 -14.92 -52.23 -1.85
C LEU A 922 -13.61 -52.45 -2.62
N THR A 923 -13.59 -52.10 -3.92
CA THR A 923 -12.37 -52.20 -4.75
C THR A 923 -11.27 -51.24 -4.27
N MET A 924 -11.67 -50.10 -3.71
CA MET A 924 -10.79 -49.06 -3.17
C MET A 924 -10.33 -49.36 -1.73
N TYR A 925 -11.22 -49.90 -0.88
CA TYR A 925 -10.98 -50.22 0.53
C TYR A 925 -11.47 -51.64 0.88
N PRO A 926 -10.68 -52.70 0.59
CA PRO A 926 -11.08 -54.09 0.85
C PRO A 926 -11.45 -54.40 2.31
N ARG A 927 -10.97 -53.61 3.28
CA ARG A 927 -11.34 -53.72 4.71
C ARG A 927 -12.85 -53.56 4.95
N LEU A 928 -13.58 -52.88 4.06
CA LEU A 928 -15.04 -52.72 4.15
C LEU A 928 -15.83 -54.00 3.84
N ALA A 929 -15.20 -55.10 3.42
CA ALA A 929 -15.90 -56.32 2.98
C ALA A 929 -16.94 -56.84 3.99
N GLY A 930 -16.62 -56.91 5.29
CA GLY A 930 -17.55 -57.34 6.32
C GLY A 930 -18.75 -56.40 6.51
N PHE A 931 -18.52 -55.09 6.40
CA PHE A 931 -19.60 -54.08 6.43
C PHE A 931 -20.49 -54.19 5.18
N VAL A 932 -19.89 -54.43 4.00
CA VAL A 932 -20.62 -54.68 2.75
C VAL A 932 -21.45 -55.97 2.84
N MET A 933 -20.99 -57.04 3.50
CA MET A 933 -21.81 -58.24 3.72
C MET A 933 -23.09 -57.92 4.53
N ASN A 934 -22.97 -57.08 5.56
CA ASN A 934 -24.12 -56.63 6.36
C ASN A 934 -25.10 -55.78 5.53
N ILE A 935 -24.61 -54.92 4.63
CA ILE A 935 -25.45 -54.19 3.66
C ILE A 935 -26.17 -55.16 2.72
N LEU A 936 -25.46 -56.13 2.14
CA LEU A 936 -26.07 -57.11 1.24
C LEU A 936 -27.17 -57.93 1.95
N ALA A 937 -26.96 -58.37 3.19
CA ALA A 937 -27.98 -59.05 3.98
C ALA A 937 -29.22 -58.17 4.26
N ARG A 938 -29.03 -56.87 4.54
CA ARG A 938 -30.14 -55.91 4.69
C ARG A 938 -30.87 -55.63 3.36
N LEU A 939 -30.18 -55.63 2.23
CA LEU A 939 -30.79 -55.48 0.90
C LEU A 939 -31.70 -56.66 0.50
N ILE A 940 -31.46 -57.87 1.03
CA ILE A 940 -32.39 -59.02 0.90
C ILE A 940 -33.74 -58.69 1.54
N HIS A 941 -33.73 -58.13 2.76
CA HIS A 941 -34.95 -57.73 3.49
C HIS A 941 -35.72 -56.63 2.73
N LYS A 942 -35.01 -55.72 2.05
CA LYS A 942 -35.59 -54.70 1.14
C LYS A 942 -35.99 -55.23 -0.25
N GLN A 943 -35.93 -56.55 -0.48
CA GLN A 943 -36.34 -57.22 -1.72
C GLN A 943 -35.64 -56.68 -2.98
N VAL A 944 -34.31 -56.52 -2.92
CA VAL A 944 -33.45 -55.92 -3.97
C VAL A 944 -33.69 -56.44 -5.40
N TRP A 945 -34.15 -57.68 -5.58
CA TRP A 945 -34.54 -58.25 -6.88
C TRP A 945 -35.66 -57.49 -7.61
N LYS A 946 -36.47 -56.68 -6.91
CA LYS A 946 -37.46 -55.77 -7.51
C LYS A 946 -36.85 -54.64 -8.35
N TYR A 947 -35.54 -54.39 -8.23
CA TYR A 947 -34.83 -53.32 -8.94
C TYR A 947 -33.78 -53.92 -9.89
N PRO A 948 -34.10 -54.18 -11.18
CA PRO A 948 -33.30 -55.07 -12.02
C PRO A 948 -31.81 -54.70 -12.16
N LYS A 949 -31.47 -53.40 -12.16
CA LYS A 949 -30.09 -52.91 -12.23
C LYS A 949 -29.35 -52.99 -10.89
N VAL A 950 -30.04 -52.76 -9.78
CA VAL A 950 -29.48 -52.94 -8.43
C VAL A 950 -29.26 -54.44 -8.18
N TRP A 951 -30.18 -55.31 -8.61
CA TRP A 951 -30.02 -56.77 -8.57
C TRP A 951 -28.86 -57.28 -9.43
N GLU A 952 -28.66 -56.72 -10.63
CA GLU A 952 -27.48 -57.01 -11.46
C GLU A 952 -26.16 -56.68 -10.73
N GLY A 953 -26.11 -55.55 -10.03
CA GLY A 953 -24.98 -55.16 -9.19
C GLY A 953 -24.82 -56.00 -7.92
N PHE A 954 -25.92 -56.40 -7.29
CA PHE A 954 -25.92 -57.27 -6.10
C PHE A 954 -25.25 -58.62 -6.40
N VAL A 955 -25.64 -59.28 -7.49
CA VAL A 955 -25.05 -60.55 -7.92
C VAL A 955 -23.56 -60.39 -8.26
N LYS A 956 -23.18 -59.34 -8.99
CA LYS A 956 -21.78 -59.03 -9.31
C LYS A 956 -20.94 -58.72 -8.07
N CYS A 957 -21.52 -58.10 -7.03
CA CYS A 957 -20.85 -57.86 -5.76
C CYS A 957 -20.61 -59.18 -5.01
N CYS A 958 -21.63 -60.06 -4.92
CA CYS A 958 -21.50 -61.39 -4.33
C CYS A 958 -20.44 -62.26 -5.05
N GLN A 959 -20.38 -62.20 -6.39
CA GLN A 959 -19.38 -62.91 -7.19
C GLN A 959 -17.94 -62.43 -6.90
N ARG A 960 -17.74 -61.13 -6.66
CA ARG A 960 -16.43 -60.54 -6.30
C ARG A 960 -16.02 -60.74 -4.84
N THR A 961 -16.92 -61.21 -3.98
CA THR A 961 -16.71 -61.34 -2.52
C THR A 961 -16.74 -62.80 -2.03
N LYS A 962 -16.58 -63.77 -2.94
CA LYS A 962 -16.32 -65.17 -2.59
C LYS A 962 -15.08 -65.25 -1.68
N PRO A 963 -15.08 -66.05 -0.58
CA PRO A 963 -16.17 -66.89 -0.08
C PRO A 963 -17.13 -66.17 0.90
N GLN A 964 -16.83 -64.93 1.32
CA GLN A 964 -17.59 -64.23 2.37
C GLN A 964 -19.08 -64.05 2.04
N SER A 965 -19.40 -63.85 0.76
CA SER A 965 -20.77 -63.72 0.25
C SER A 965 -21.64 -64.97 0.40
N TYR A 966 -21.06 -66.15 0.60
CA TYR A 966 -21.82 -67.41 0.70
C TYR A 966 -22.87 -67.38 1.81
N ASN A 967 -22.53 -66.85 2.99
CA ASN A 967 -23.46 -66.70 4.11
C ASN A 967 -24.60 -65.71 3.85
N VAL A 968 -24.45 -64.81 2.88
CA VAL A 968 -25.50 -63.89 2.44
C VAL A 968 -26.38 -64.53 1.36
N LEU A 969 -25.79 -65.31 0.44
CA LEU A 969 -26.54 -66.04 -0.58
C LEU A 969 -27.50 -67.08 0.03
N LEU A 970 -27.12 -67.74 1.14
CA LEU A 970 -27.97 -68.68 1.86
C LEU A 970 -29.20 -68.02 2.55
N GLN A 971 -29.24 -66.69 2.65
CA GLN A 971 -30.39 -65.92 3.16
C GLN A 971 -31.39 -65.53 2.06
N LEU A 972 -31.08 -65.78 0.79
CA LEU A 972 -32.01 -65.52 -0.32
C LEU A 972 -33.15 -66.55 -0.33
N PRO A 973 -34.40 -66.15 -0.64
CA PRO A 973 -35.46 -67.12 -0.85
C PRO A 973 -35.19 -67.98 -2.10
N PRO A 974 -35.73 -69.21 -2.18
CA PRO A 974 -35.34 -70.19 -3.20
C PRO A 974 -35.39 -69.71 -4.68
N PRO A 975 -36.44 -69.00 -5.16
CA PRO A 975 -36.46 -68.57 -6.57
C PRO A 975 -35.47 -67.43 -6.86
N GLN A 976 -35.14 -66.59 -5.87
CA GLN A 976 -34.08 -65.59 -6.03
C GLN A 976 -32.70 -66.24 -6.10
N LEU A 977 -32.44 -67.26 -5.26
CA LEU A 977 -31.19 -68.02 -5.30
C LEU A 977 -31.02 -68.78 -6.62
N ALA A 978 -32.10 -69.35 -7.17
CA ALA A 978 -32.09 -69.91 -8.53
C ALA A 978 -31.67 -68.86 -9.57
N SER A 979 -32.22 -67.64 -9.51
CA SER A 979 -31.86 -66.57 -10.44
C SER A 979 -30.44 -66.01 -10.25
N VAL A 980 -29.79 -66.22 -9.09
CA VAL A 980 -28.34 -66.01 -8.95
C VAL A 980 -27.56 -67.04 -9.78
N PHE A 981 -27.95 -68.31 -9.75
CA PHE A 981 -27.28 -69.37 -10.52
C PHE A 981 -27.54 -69.29 -12.02
N GLU A 982 -28.72 -68.85 -12.46
CA GLU A 982 -28.99 -68.52 -13.87
C GLU A 982 -28.01 -67.46 -14.42
N ARG A 983 -27.70 -66.46 -13.59
CA ARG A 983 -26.81 -65.34 -13.96
C ARG A 983 -25.33 -65.64 -13.77
N CYS A 984 -24.98 -66.53 -12.84
CA CYS A 984 -23.62 -66.90 -12.49
C CYS A 984 -23.54 -68.39 -12.07
N PRO A 985 -23.54 -69.35 -13.02
CA PRO A 985 -23.53 -70.78 -12.71
C PRO A 985 -22.33 -71.22 -11.85
N GLU A 986 -21.17 -70.59 -12.06
CA GLU A 986 -19.92 -70.75 -11.30
C GLU A 986 -20.00 -70.40 -9.80
N MET A 987 -21.13 -69.88 -9.32
CA MET A 987 -21.38 -69.64 -7.90
C MET A 987 -21.90 -70.88 -7.19
N ARG A 988 -22.49 -71.82 -7.92
CA ARG A 988 -23.25 -72.96 -7.38
C ARG A 988 -22.37 -73.99 -6.68
N GLU A 989 -21.39 -74.51 -7.41
CA GLU A 989 -20.51 -75.59 -6.93
C GLU A 989 -19.67 -75.15 -5.70
N PRO A 990 -19.01 -73.95 -5.69
CA PRO A 990 -18.29 -73.50 -4.50
C PRO A 990 -19.18 -73.21 -3.27
N LEU A 991 -20.45 -72.84 -3.48
CA LEU A 991 -21.40 -72.62 -2.39
C LEU A 991 -21.91 -73.96 -1.82
N LEU A 992 -22.15 -74.96 -2.66
CA LEU A 992 -22.48 -76.32 -2.25
C LEU A 992 -21.33 -76.94 -1.44
N GLN A 993 -20.09 -76.81 -1.90
CA GLN A 993 -18.89 -77.23 -1.16
C GLN A 993 -18.73 -76.52 0.18
N HIS A 994 -19.06 -75.22 0.28
CA HIS A 994 -19.05 -74.48 1.54
C HIS A 994 -20.08 -75.02 2.54
N VAL A 995 -21.29 -75.35 2.07
CA VAL A 995 -22.35 -75.95 2.91
C VAL A 995 -21.97 -77.37 3.37
N HIS A 996 -21.34 -78.17 2.50
CA HIS A 996 -20.83 -79.50 2.89
C HIS A 996 -19.70 -79.44 3.93
N ALA A 997 -18.97 -78.32 4.02
CA ALA A 997 -17.95 -78.08 5.05
C ALA A 997 -18.53 -77.62 6.41
N PHE A 998 -19.83 -77.37 6.53
CA PHE A 998 -20.49 -77.03 7.80
C PHE A 998 -20.67 -78.26 8.71
N THR A 999 -20.77 -78.02 10.02
CA THR A 999 -21.12 -79.09 10.97
C THR A 999 -22.57 -79.57 10.77
N PRO A 1000 -22.93 -80.82 11.14
CA PRO A 1000 -24.29 -81.35 10.96
C PRO A 1000 -25.38 -80.48 11.60
N HIS A 1001 -25.08 -79.84 12.73
CA HIS A 1001 -26.00 -78.93 13.42
C HIS A 1001 -26.24 -77.62 12.64
N GLN A 1002 -25.23 -77.12 11.92
CA GLN A 1002 -25.36 -75.94 11.04
C GLN A 1002 -26.10 -76.28 9.74
N GLN A 1003 -25.84 -77.47 9.16
CA GLN A 1003 -26.57 -77.95 7.98
C GLN A 1003 -28.08 -78.08 8.25
N ALA A 1004 -28.46 -78.55 9.45
CA ALA A 1004 -29.86 -78.64 9.88
C ALA A 1004 -30.60 -77.28 9.99
N HIS A 1005 -29.89 -76.15 10.01
CA HIS A 1005 -30.50 -74.81 10.02
C HIS A 1005 -30.73 -74.22 8.62
N ILE A 1006 -30.27 -74.88 7.55
CA ILE A 1006 -30.52 -74.45 6.17
C ILE A 1006 -31.89 -75.00 5.71
N PRO A 1007 -32.83 -74.17 5.21
CA PRO A 1007 -34.13 -74.66 4.77
C PRO A 1007 -34.00 -75.71 3.66
N ALA A 1008 -34.77 -76.81 3.76
CA ALA A 1008 -34.74 -77.90 2.78
C ALA A 1008 -35.05 -77.44 1.34
N SER A 1009 -35.84 -76.37 1.17
CA SER A 1009 -36.10 -75.72 -0.12
C SER A 1009 -34.90 -74.98 -0.71
N VAL A 1010 -33.97 -74.51 0.12
CA VAL A 1010 -32.69 -73.91 -0.30
C VAL A 1010 -31.71 -75.02 -0.68
N MET A 1011 -31.64 -76.09 0.11
CA MET A 1011 -30.86 -77.29 -0.24
C MET A 1011 -31.32 -77.90 -1.57
N ALA A 1012 -32.63 -78.04 -1.81
CA ALA A 1012 -33.15 -78.51 -3.09
C ALA A 1012 -32.71 -77.62 -4.29
N VAL A 1013 -32.66 -76.29 -4.11
CA VAL A 1013 -32.16 -75.36 -5.13
C VAL A 1013 -30.64 -75.44 -5.33
N LEU A 1014 -29.87 -75.87 -4.32
CA LEU A 1014 -28.43 -76.15 -4.41
C LEU A 1014 -28.13 -77.54 -5.02
N GLU A 1015 -28.92 -78.57 -4.72
CA GLU A 1015 -28.73 -79.96 -5.13
C GLU A 1015 -29.39 -80.33 -6.47
N ALA A 1016 -30.16 -79.45 -7.10
CA ALA A 1016 -30.90 -79.73 -8.34
C ALA A 1016 -30.07 -80.25 -9.54
N ASN A 1017 -28.73 -80.09 -9.56
CA ASN A 1017 -27.84 -80.70 -10.57
C ASN A 1017 -27.23 -82.04 -10.12
N SER A 1018 -27.30 -82.39 -8.83
CA SER A 1018 -26.71 -83.59 -8.25
C SER A 1018 -27.54 -84.85 -8.51
N ARG A 1019 -28.80 -84.70 -8.95
CA ARG A 1019 -29.69 -85.81 -9.33
C ARG A 1019 -29.64 -86.08 -10.83
N LYS A 1020 -28.76 -86.99 -11.24
CA LYS A 1020 -29.02 -87.85 -12.42
C LYS A 1020 -29.52 -89.23 -11.94
N PRO A 1021 -30.32 -89.95 -12.75
CA PRO A 1021 -31.10 -91.10 -12.26
C PRO A 1021 -30.37 -92.45 -12.37
N GLU A 1022 -30.71 -93.36 -11.46
CA GLU A 1022 -30.44 -94.81 -11.51
C GLU A 1022 -31.69 -95.59 -11.01
N PRO A 1023 -31.86 -96.89 -11.33
CA PRO A 1023 -33.10 -97.31 -12.01
C PRO A 1023 -33.88 -98.51 -11.39
N GLU A 1024 -34.91 -98.94 -12.14
CA GLU A 1024 -35.66 -100.23 -12.06
C GLU A 1024 -36.67 -100.45 -10.92
N PRO A 1025 -37.66 -101.38 -11.06
CA PRO A 1025 -38.09 -102.14 -12.25
C PRO A 1025 -39.57 -101.90 -12.68
N GLN A 1026 -40.03 -102.57 -13.74
CA GLN A 1026 -41.46 -102.64 -14.16
C GLN A 1026 -42.21 -103.79 -13.43
N PRO A 1027 -43.57 -103.83 -13.43
CA PRO A 1027 -44.26 -104.57 -14.51
C PRO A 1027 -45.66 -104.05 -14.97
N GLU A 1028 -45.86 -104.09 -16.30
CA GLU A 1028 -47.03 -104.59 -17.07
C GLU A 1028 -48.53 -104.16 -16.91
N LEU A 1029 -49.16 -104.06 -18.11
CA LEU A 1029 -50.54 -104.46 -18.50
C LEU A 1029 -51.80 -103.64 -18.07
N HIS A 1030 -52.22 -102.68 -18.91
CA HIS A 1030 -53.31 -102.91 -19.90
C HIS A 1030 -53.56 -101.75 -20.90
N HIS A 1031 -53.99 -102.10 -22.12
CA HIS A 1031 -54.64 -101.23 -23.12
C HIS A 1031 -56.16 -101.52 -23.14
N PRO A 1032 -57.05 -100.61 -23.63
CA PRO A 1032 -57.33 -100.53 -25.09
C PRO A 1032 -57.65 -99.12 -25.69
N GLU A 1033 -57.08 -98.88 -26.88
CA GLU A 1033 -57.68 -98.42 -28.17
C GLU A 1033 -58.51 -97.11 -28.37
N ILE A 1034 -58.73 -96.53 -29.58
CA ILE A 1034 -58.01 -96.23 -30.89
C ILE A 1034 -58.81 -95.01 -31.50
N ILE A 1035 -58.40 -94.44 -32.66
CA ILE A 1035 -59.16 -93.60 -33.65
C ILE A 1035 -59.03 -92.06 -33.40
N GLU A 1036 -58.70 -91.15 -34.34
CA GLU A 1036 -58.50 -91.21 -35.81
C GLU A 1036 -57.32 -90.35 -36.33
N GLU A 1037 -57.00 -90.56 -37.62
CA GLU A 1037 -55.89 -90.11 -38.47
C GLU A 1037 -56.08 -88.75 -39.19
N ARG A 1038 -54.99 -88.11 -39.68
CA ARG A 1038 -54.64 -87.97 -41.14
C ARG A 1038 -53.48 -87.03 -41.53
N GLU A 1039 -52.60 -87.56 -42.41
CA GLU A 1039 -51.89 -87.02 -43.62
C GLU A 1039 -51.54 -85.48 -43.72
N VAL A 1040 -50.30 -84.98 -43.90
CA VAL A 1040 -49.18 -85.24 -44.88
C VAL A 1040 -49.50 -84.67 -46.30
N PRO A 1041 -48.69 -83.80 -46.99
CA PRO A 1041 -47.29 -84.08 -47.43
C PRO A 1041 -46.28 -82.88 -47.56
N VAL A 1042 -45.07 -83.18 -48.08
CA VAL A 1042 -43.92 -82.27 -48.40
C VAL A 1042 -43.48 -82.46 -49.88
N PRO A 1043 -42.75 -81.52 -50.54
CA PRO A 1043 -41.32 -81.79 -50.86
C PRO A 1043 -40.37 -80.54 -50.82
N LYS A 1044 -39.12 -80.60 -50.31
CA LYS A 1044 -37.80 -80.92 -50.97
C LYS A 1044 -37.40 -79.96 -52.13
N HIS A 1045 -36.14 -79.61 -52.44
CA HIS A 1045 -34.75 -80.10 -52.20
C HIS A 1045 -33.77 -78.88 -51.99
N ILE A 1046 -32.41 -78.93 -51.90
CA ILE A 1046 -31.39 -80.00 -52.03
C ILE A 1046 -30.14 -79.87 -51.11
N SER A 1047 -29.46 -81.01 -51.02
CA SER A 1047 -28.31 -81.59 -50.32
C SER A 1047 -26.83 -81.16 -50.61
N VAL A 1048 -26.00 -81.00 -49.54
CA VAL A 1048 -24.58 -81.47 -49.24
C VAL A 1048 -23.41 -81.36 -50.30
N PRO A 1049 -22.09 -81.64 -50.02
CA PRO A 1049 -21.42 -82.36 -48.89
C PRO A 1049 -20.12 -81.75 -48.28
N ALA A 1050 -19.47 -82.51 -47.36
CA ALA A 1050 -18.16 -82.24 -46.74
C ALA A 1050 -17.37 -83.54 -46.39
N PRO A 1051 -16.02 -83.49 -46.26
CA PRO A 1051 -15.21 -84.31 -45.31
C PRO A 1051 -14.19 -83.43 -44.50
N VAL A 1052 -13.70 -83.69 -43.26
CA VAL A 1052 -13.16 -84.90 -42.56
C VAL A 1052 -11.71 -85.23 -43.00
N SER A 1053 -10.64 -85.31 -42.17
CA SER A 1053 -10.43 -85.23 -40.69
C SER A 1053 -9.13 -84.41 -40.36
N GLN A 1054 -8.19 -84.59 -39.39
CA GLN A 1054 -7.86 -85.59 -38.33
C GLN A 1054 -6.79 -85.09 -37.29
N ALA A 1055 -6.64 -85.82 -36.17
CA ALA A 1055 -5.44 -86.01 -35.29
C ALA A 1055 -5.06 -85.00 -34.16
N GLU A 1056 -4.29 -85.52 -33.19
CA GLU A 1056 -3.99 -85.09 -31.78
C GLU A 1056 -2.45 -85.26 -31.50
N PRO A 1057 -1.84 -85.07 -30.28
CA PRO A 1057 -2.24 -84.47 -28.98
C PRO A 1057 -1.14 -83.48 -28.43
N PRO A 1058 -0.72 -83.47 -27.12
CA PRO A 1058 -1.35 -82.97 -25.89
C PRO A 1058 -0.63 -81.75 -25.23
N ALA A 1059 -1.13 -81.28 -24.07
CA ALA A 1059 -0.54 -80.21 -23.24
C ALA A 1059 0.51 -80.69 -22.20
N PRO A 1060 1.27 -79.76 -21.59
CA PRO A 1060 1.41 -79.80 -20.11
C PRO A 1060 1.53 -78.43 -19.40
N ALA A 1061 1.42 -78.49 -18.07
CA ALA A 1061 1.91 -77.55 -17.05
C ALA A 1061 2.37 -78.40 -15.84
N PRO A 1062 2.87 -77.87 -14.68
CA PRO A 1062 3.27 -76.52 -14.31
C PRO A 1062 4.71 -76.48 -13.71
N ILE A 1063 5.08 -75.44 -12.93
CA ILE A 1063 5.81 -75.45 -11.62
C ILE A 1063 6.43 -74.05 -11.31
N VAL A 1064 6.80 -73.79 -10.05
CA VAL A 1064 7.10 -72.49 -9.41
C VAL A 1064 8.39 -72.58 -8.59
N PHE A 1065 9.16 -71.47 -8.41
CA PHE A 1065 9.71 -70.93 -7.12
C PHE A 1065 10.99 -70.03 -7.23
N THR A 1066 10.89 -68.82 -6.63
CA THR A 1066 11.91 -67.95 -5.95
C THR A 1066 13.30 -67.61 -6.55
N GLU A 1067 13.56 -66.30 -6.70
CA GLU A 1067 14.57 -65.42 -6.02
C GLU A 1067 15.94 -65.97 -5.50
N PRO A 1068 17.01 -65.13 -5.31
CA PRO A 1068 17.23 -63.68 -5.60
C PRO A 1068 18.63 -63.44 -6.28
N PRO A 1069 19.40 -62.32 -6.08
CA PRO A 1069 19.18 -60.91 -6.50
C PRO A 1069 20.19 -60.41 -7.61
N PRO A 1070 21.06 -59.35 -7.52
CA PRO A 1070 21.40 -58.49 -8.70
C PRO A 1070 22.96 -58.44 -8.98
N PRO A 1071 23.60 -57.45 -9.66
CA PRO A 1071 23.13 -56.25 -10.38
C PRO A 1071 23.85 -55.87 -11.73
N GLN A 1072 23.47 -54.71 -12.29
CA GLN A 1072 24.30 -53.71 -13.06
C GLN A 1072 24.70 -53.86 -14.56
N GLN A 1073 24.88 -52.67 -15.16
CA GLN A 1073 25.59 -52.30 -16.43
C GLN A 1073 24.90 -52.71 -17.76
N GLN A 1074 24.56 -51.76 -18.67
CA GLN A 1074 25.40 -51.05 -19.67
C GLN A 1074 25.91 -51.98 -20.80
N GLN A 1075 25.91 -51.63 -22.11
CA GLN A 1075 25.96 -50.31 -22.78
C GLN A 1075 25.53 -50.36 -24.28
N GLN A 1076 25.08 -49.21 -24.85
CA GLN A 1076 25.31 -48.68 -26.23
C GLN A 1076 24.82 -49.33 -27.56
N GLN A 1077 24.25 -48.44 -28.41
CA GLN A 1077 24.41 -48.26 -29.89
C GLN A 1077 23.70 -49.25 -30.87
N ILE A 1078 22.92 -48.84 -31.92
CA ILE A 1078 23.06 -47.87 -33.06
C ILE A 1078 23.86 -48.49 -34.25
N PRO A 1079 23.53 -48.31 -35.57
CA PRO A 1079 22.44 -47.56 -36.28
C PRO A 1079 21.63 -48.32 -37.38
N ALA A 1080 20.64 -47.61 -37.98
CA ALA A 1080 20.20 -47.45 -39.40
C ALA A 1080 20.72 -48.37 -40.56
N ARG A 1081 20.11 -48.47 -41.77
CA ARG A 1081 18.93 -47.87 -42.48
C ARG A 1081 18.66 -48.67 -43.80
N ARG A 1082 17.49 -48.55 -44.45
CA ARG A 1082 17.20 -48.57 -45.93
C ARG A 1082 15.67 -48.48 -46.22
N GLU A 1083 15.19 -47.55 -47.07
CA GLU A 1083 14.74 -47.71 -48.50
C GLU A 1083 13.40 -48.51 -48.61
N GLU A 1084 12.33 -48.12 -49.33
CA GLU A 1084 12.07 -47.17 -50.46
C GLU A 1084 10.65 -46.51 -50.40
N GLU A 1085 10.48 -45.39 -51.14
CA GLU A 1085 9.35 -44.84 -51.95
C GLU A 1085 7.88 -45.33 -51.76
N GLU A 1086 6.77 -44.58 -51.92
CA GLU A 1086 6.37 -43.15 -52.09
C GLU A 1086 4.82 -43.08 -51.76
N GLU A 1087 3.95 -42.06 -51.89
CA GLU A 1087 3.93 -40.74 -52.56
C GLU A 1087 3.38 -39.62 -51.65
N GLN A 1088 4.04 -38.46 -51.68
CA GLN A 1088 3.56 -37.13 -52.14
C GLN A 1088 2.05 -36.80 -52.16
N SER A 1089 1.57 -35.57 -51.90
CA SER A 1089 2.10 -34.33 -51.23
C SER A 1089 0.87 -33.40 -50.99
N MET A 1090 0.88 -32.26 -50.28
CA MET A 1090 1.93 -31.37 -49.78
C MET A 1090 1.37 -30.53 -48.59
N GLU A 1091 2.09 -30.49 -47.46
CA GLU A 1091 2.52 -29.30 -46.67
C GLU A 1091 1.50 -28.25 -46.14
N GLN A 1092 1.70 -27.52 -45.02
CA GLN A 1092 2.76 -27.41 -43.96
C GLN A 1092 2.08 -26.74 -42.72
N GLY A 1093 2.56 -26.79 -41.47
CA GLY A 1093 3.73 -27.46 -40.87
C GLY A 1093 3.90 -27.15 -39.35
N GLU A 1094 4.76 -27.92 -38.69
CA GLU A 1094 5.55 -27.61 -37.47
C GLU A 1094 4.90 -27.43 -36.06
N THR A 1095 4.58 -28.59 -35.45
CA THR A 1095 5.15 -29.13 -34.19
C THR A 1095 5.52 -28.26 -32.97
N ASP A 1096 4.89 -28.60 -31.84
CA ASP A 1096 5.45 -28.97 -30.53
C ASP A 1096 6.75 -28.36 -29.97
N HIS A 1097 6.64 -27.88 -28.72
CA HIS A 1097 7.62 -28.18 -27.67
C HIS A 1097 6.91 -28.38 -26.32
N ALA A 1098 7.17 -29.50 -25.64
CA ALA A 1098 6.59 -29.80 -24.32
C ALA A 1098 7.62 -30.42 -23.37
N ALA A 1099 7.60 -29.93 -22.13
CA ALA A 1099 8.15 -30.45 -20.86
C ALA A 1099 9.30 -31.48 -20.84
N LEU A 1100 10.34 -31.14 -20.07
CA LEU A 1100 11.07 -32.11 -19.23
C LEU A 1100 11.41 -31.48 -17.86
N GLU A 1101 11.70 -32.30 -16.87
CA GLU A 1101 11.51 -31.99 -15.44
C GLU A 1101 12.80 -31.91 -14.60
N VAL A 1102 12.77 -30.97 -13.64
CA VAL A 1102 13.18 -31.10 -12.21
C VAL A 1102 14.63 -31.47 -11.83
N THR A 1103 15.07 -30.89 -10.70
CA THR A 1103 16.39 -30.89 -10.05
C THR A 1103 17.41 -29.90 -10.65
N SER A 1104 18.16 -29.13 -9.86
CA SER A 1104 18.36 -29.15 -8.39
C SER A 1104 18.70 -27.76 -7.83
N GLU A 1105 18.22 -27.43 -6.62
CA GLU A 1105 19.06 -26.89 -5.53
C GLU A 1105 18.30 -26.87 -4.20
N ALA A 1106 18.91 -27.41 -3.14
CA ALA A 1106 18.34 -27.47 -1.79
C ALA A 1106 19.43 -27.37 -0.72
N ALA A 1107 20.10 -26.21 -0.64
CA ALA A 1107 20.98 -25.82 0.46
C ALA A 1107 21.14 -24.29 0.49
N LEU A 1108 21.38 -23.71 1.67
CA LEU A 1108 21.75 -22.29 1.89
C LEU A 1108 20.75 -21.27 1.32
N GLN A 1109 19.75 -20.80 2.07
CA GLN A 1109 20.00 -19.80 3.14
C GLN A 1109 18.89 -19.80 4.21
N GLN A 1110 19.30 -19.51 5.45
CA GLN A 1110 18.44 -19.13 6.56
C GLN A 1110 18.66 -17.64 6.89
N MET A 1111 17.75 -17.08 7.70
CA MET A 1111 17.75 -15.72 8.27
C MET A 1111 17.20 -14.59 7.39
N GLU A 1112 16.45 -13.68 8.06
CA GLU A 1112 15.81 -12.45 7.57
C GLU A 1112 14.74 -12.67 6.47
N VAL A 1113 13.46 -12.31 6.65
CA VAL A 1113 12.81 -11.41 7.62
C VAL A 1113 11.60 -12.08 8.29
N SER A 1114 11.27 -11.67 9.52
CA SER A 1114 10.04 -12.00 10.22
C SER A 1114 9.51 -10.77 10.96
N GLU A 1115 8.21 -10.77 11.27
CA GLU A 1115 7.48 -9.77 12.06
C GLU A 1115 7.31 -8.36 11.46
N GLU A 1116 6.13 -8.09 10.88
CA GLU A 1116 5.33 -6.90 11.28
C GLU A 1116 3.82 -7.08 10.98
N ALA A 1117 3.15 -8.03 11.67
CA ALA A 1117 1.69 -8.16 11.70
C ALA A 1117 1.21 -9.11 12.81
N SER A 1118 1.05 -8.62 14.05
CA SER A 1118 0.39 -9.38 15.14
C SER A 1118 0.00 -8.51 16.34
N GLN A 1119 -1.26 -8.07 16.40
CA GLN A 1119 -2.16 -8.33 17.54
C GLN A 1119 -3.52 -7.63 17.37
N SER A 1120 -4.53 -8.39 16.95
CA SER A 1120 -5.86 -8.33 17.57
C SER A 1120 -6.58 -9.65 17.27
N ASN A 1121 -6.79 -10.47 18.30
CA ASN A 1121 -7.87 -11.44 18.30
C ASN A 1121 -8.27 -11.73 19.75
N SER A 1122 -9.56 -11.61 20.04
CA SER A 1122 -10.13 -11.78 21.37
C SER A 1122 -10.35 -13.25 21.70
N ILE A 1123 -10.06 -13.67 22.93
CA ILE A 1123 -10.57 -14.92 23.48
C ILE A 1123 -11.95 -14.64 24.07
N SER A 1124 -12.97 -15.33 23.56
CA SER A 1124 -14.28 -15.44 24.20
C SER A 1124 -14.35 -16.74 25.00
N GLU A 1125 -14.42 -16.63 26.33
CA GLU A 1125 -14.84 -17.74 27.17
C GLU A 1125 -16.37 -17.78 27.33
N LYS A 1126 -16.88 -18.94 27.72
CA LYS A 1126 -18.31 -19.29 27.64
C LYS A 1126 -19.08 -18.79 28.86
N THR A 1127 -20.31 -18.37 28.62
CA THR A 1127 -21.37 -18.33 29.63
C THR A 1127 -22.09 -19.67 29.68
N ASP A 1128 -21.93 -20.41 30.77
CA ASP A 1128 -22.89 -21.43 31.21
C ASP A 1128 -23.72 -20.84 32.37
N GLU A 1129 -25.04 -21.02 32.34
CA GLU A 1129 -25.92 -20.68 33.47
C GLU A 1129 -25.80 -21.72 34.60
N PRO A 1130 -26.17 -21.35 35.84
CA PRO A 1130 -27.29 -22.07 36.42
C PRO A 1130 -28.32 -21.21 37.16
N MET A 1131 -29.43 -21.87 37.50
CA MET A 1131 -30.70 -21.35 38.02
C MET A 1131 -30.67 -20.71 39.42
N GLU A 1132 -31.81 -20.10 39.74
CA GLU A 1132 -32.34 -19.72 41.05
C GLU A 1132 -32.00 -20.68 42.22
N GLU A 1133 -31.71 -20.12 43.40
CA GLU A 1133 -32.27 -20.65 44.66
C GLU A 1133 -32.54 -19.51 45.65
N SER A 1134 -33.52 -19.69 46.53
CA SER A 1134 -34.10 -18.63 47.38
C SER A 1134 -33.59 -18.64 48.82
N ALA A 1135 -33.33 -17.47 49.41
CA ALA A 1135 -33.27 -17.31 50.87
C ALA A 1135 -33.88 -15.95 51.29
N ALA A 1136 -34.77 -15.97 52.28
CA ALA A 1136 -35.42 -14.78 52.81
C ALA A 1136 -35.17 -14.65 54.32
N MET A 1137 -34.99 -13.41 54.79
CA MET A 1137 -35.17 -13.01 56.19
C MET A 1137 -35.67 -11.57 56.25
N ALA A 1138 -36.30 -11.18 57.35
CA ALA A 1138 -37.24 -10.05 57.41
C ALA A 1138 -37.15 -9.27 58.74
N VAL A 1139 -38.06 -8.30 58.92
CA VAL A 1139 -38.28 -7.46 60.13
C VAL A 1139 -37.25 -6.31 60.23
N ASP A 1140 -37.59 -5.06 60.56
CA ASP A 1140 -38.81 -4.47 61.16
C ASP A 1140 -39.24 -3.09 60.56
N ALA A 1141 -40.35 -2.56 61.05
CA ALA A 1141 -40.82 -1.17 60.94
C ALA A 1141 -40.49 -0.38 62.25
N PRO A 1142 -40.96 0.87 62.54
CA PRO A 1142 -41.71 1.89 61.77
C PRO A 1142 -40.81 3.16 61.53
N ASP A 1143 -41.23 4.41 61.27
CA ASP A 1143 -42.45 5.17 61.63
C ASP A 1143 -42.67 6.44 60.77
N GLN A 1144 -43.83 7.11 60.92
CA GLN A 1144 -44.15 8.45 60.37
C GLN A 1144 -44.40 9.47 61.50
N PRO A 1145 -44.12 10.77 61.26
CA PRO A 1145 -45.20 11.68 60.82
C PRO A 1145 -44.81 12.52 59.58
N LYS A 1146 -45.66 13.11 58.72
CA LYS A 1146 -47.05 13.62 58.74
C LYS A 1146 -47.22 15.12 59.12
N ASP A 1147 -48.16 15.76 58.42
CA ASP A 1147 -48.78 17.10 58.62
C ASP A 1147 -47.85 18.32 58.33
N GLU A 1148 -48.27 19.52 57.89
CA GLU A 1148 -49.52 20.13 57.32
C GLU A 1148 -49.12 21.51 56.67
N SER A 1149 -49.87 22.32 55.88
CA SER A 1149 -51.22 22.31 55.27
C SER A 1149 -51.31 23.35 54.11
N GLU A 1150 -52.24 23.17 53.13
CA GLU A 1150 -52.92 24.22 52.29
C GLU A 1150 -52.05 25.12 51.35
N ASP A 1151 -52.50 25.86 50.31
CA ASP A 1151 -53.80 26.20 49.66
C ASP A 1151 -53.60 26.22 48.10
N VAL A 1152 -54.50 25.75 47.22
CA VAL A 1152 -55.71 26.39 46.62
C VAL A 1152 -55.49 27.53 45.59
N LEU A 1153 -55.71 27.16 44.31
CA LEU A 1153 -56.24 27.84 43.08
C LEU A 1153 -56.78 29.30 43.16
N PRO A 1154 -56.70 30.11 42.07
CA PRO A 1154 -57.55 29.97 40.85
C PRO A 1154 -56.83 30.19 39.48
N GLU A 1155 -57.32 29.63 38.35
CA GLU A 1155 -58.16 30.23 37.27
C GLU A 1155 -57.60 31.54 36.63
N ALA A 1156 -57.68 31.83 35.33
CA ALA A 1156 -58.29 31.20 34.13
C ALA A 1156 -57.32 31.38 32.91
N GLU A 1157 -57.63 31.35 31.59
CA GLU A 1157 -58.86 31.26 30.78
C GLU A 1157 -58.56 30.59 29.40
N GLU A 1158 -59.18 31.00 28.28
CA GLU A 1158 -59.20 30.24 27.00
C GLU A 1158 -58.74 30.99 25.72
N SER A 1159 -58.42 30.21 24.68
CA SER A 1159 -58.89 30.34 23.27
C SER A 1159 -58.11 31.11 22.15
N THR A 1160 -57.98 30.38 21.02
CA THR A 1160 -58.11 30.77 19.58
C THR A 1160 -57.16 31.76 18.87
N VAL A 1161 -56.58 31.25 17.74
CA VAL A 1161 -56.43 31.87 16.38
C VAL A 1161 -55.61 33.18 16.30
N ASP A 1162 -54.51 33.29 15.54
CA ASP A 1162 -54.23 32.83 14.15
C ASP A 1162 -52.98 31.92 14.00
#